data_AF-A0A2J4G7B1-F1
#
_entry.id   AF-A0A2J4G7B1-F1
#
_cell.length_a   1.000
_cell.length_b   1.000
_cell.length_c   1.000
_cell.angle_alpha   90.00
_cell.angle_beta   90.00
_cell.angle_gamma   90.00
#
_symmetry.space_group_name_H-M   'P 1'
#
loop_
_entity.id
_entity.type
_entity.pdbx_description
1 polymer ?
#
loop_
_entity_poly.entity_id
_entity_poly.type
_entity_poly.pdbx_seq_one_letter_code
_entity_poly.pdbx_strand_id
1 'polypeptide(L)'
;MRRTALIPALALLLAALVLLALRLTQHSLPEPRRGLDVIGVDAELGSGVVVFRVYARNATPTPYIPLVVETPAGNAQRLSAAYACSYWVARLELRGEGAYRVSVLDPETGSALLTRVLELSDRPAIHSVSVEERAELGLATVTVNASDSSGIAIALIEYKASNHSMVKIQNGLYAYNLSLGDSPETLQAKIYVTDPFGNTASASIAVNWSLEDAFTFYGLENGFSFSQTRQFFNQYKDLIEKSYPVNKLGILAMLHLYVGNSALLDAAKQKVYSDPNVADKAVTLLQLSKALYDLNERSLSDTSLNFLGNLTAVEGNPVSAFGRPALWNVLNLTEGNPIIVTGLSKQQPIVYEETPILVYIVNDNLNDSKEFPYAAWALTKQASAIAKWLKVDYNQYLTVNGTKYSLREIVNKDFSTLANYTRKGKMVLGLKPEELLALIPSDHPSRYVIADYWMRQKVLPQSLFYNVWQESVLGWEKYPDFMPHTNGPYTPTFKVYRPEIALKIATDNLNYFDQGHNSVVDVIKNPDKPLAYGWSAKEWIRNYRHRLLVSEDPKFNYFPNTSPEGEKDITLLLDKGSNIAKINLYIYGKSLSDRVLGPVYERPKPEEQRNDQSILNAYSIGLPQFISDTAYPLSTDRAYWVHGEPSFIILPSDISLLYQRSPDELLLNDKTYTLNFLSTRKPAVIKDKVPYCDIFLPDLSEYVYYKS
;
A
#
# COMPACT_ATOMS: atom_id res chain seq x y z
N MET A 1 -71.52 -132.38 71.21
CA MET A 1 -70.45 -132.22 70.19
C MET A 1 -70.30 -130.74 69.87
N ARG A 2 -69.05 -130.26 69.90
CA ARG A 2 -68.64 -128.86 70.04
C ARG A 2 -68.85 -128.03 68.77
N ARG A 3 -69.57 -126.90 68.88
CA ARG A 3 -69.55 -125.75 67.94
C ARG A 3 -69.75 -124.45 68.73
N THR A 4 -68.75 -124.03 69.51
CA THR A 4 -68.75 -122.74 70.25
C THR A 4 -67.37 -122.09 70.29
N ALA A 5 -66.60 -122.14 69.20
CA ALA A 5 -65.27 -121.53 69.15
C ALA A 5 -64.89 -120.84 67.82
N LEU A 6 -65.85 -120.54 66.92
CA LEU A 6 -65.51 -119.94 65.62
C LEU A 6 -65.69 -118.40 65.54
N ILE A 7 -66.47 -117.79 66.44
CA ILE A 7 -66.80 -116.36 66.36
C ILE A 7 -65.69 -115.44 66.92
N PRO A 8 -64.99 -115.75 68.03
CA PRO A 8 -63.92 -114.89 68.54
C PRO A 8 -62.68 -114.89 67.64
N ALA A 9 -62.39 -116.01 66.97
CA ALA A 9 -61.21 -116.15 66.12
C ALA A 9 -61.30 -115.33 64.83
N LEU A 10 -62.50 -115.17 64.26
CA LEU A 10 -62.70 -114.38 63.04
C LEU A 10 -62.61 -112.87 63.30
N ALA A 11 -63.08 -112.40 64.47
CA ALA A 11 -62.96 -111.00 64.87
C ALA A 11 -61.51 -110.58 65.13
N LEU A 12 -60.70 -111.46 65.73
CA LEU A 12 -59.27 -111.23 65.94
C LEU A 12 -58.47 -111.24 64.62
N LEU A 13 -58.84 -112.09 63.66
CA LEU A 13 -58.21 -112.11 62.35
C LEU A 13 -58.52 -110.85 61.53
N LEU A 14 -59.76 -110.35 61.59
CA LEU A 14 -60.16 -109.10 60.95
C LEU A 14 -59.50 -107.87 61.59
N ALA A 15 -59.38 -107.83 62.93
CA ALA A 15 -58.66 -106.76 63.62
C ALA A 15 -57.15 -106.78 63.29
N ALA A 16 -56.54 -107.97 63.20
CA ALA A 16 -55.14 -108.12 62.80
C ALA A 16 -54.90 -107.71 61.33
N LEU A 17 -55.82 -108.03 60.42
CA LEU A 17 -55.73 -107.63 59.01
C LEU A 17 -55.93 -106.11 58.82
N VAL A 18 -56.81 -105.47 59.60
CA VAL A 18 -56.96 -104.01 59.58
C VAL A 18 -55.72 -103.30 60.14
N LEU A 19 -55.13 -103.81 61.23
CA LEU A 19 -53.88 -103.27 61.77
C LEU A 19 -52.69 -103.49 60.83
N LEU A 20 -52.64 -104.62 60.10
CA LEU A 20 -51.61 -104.89 59.10
C LEU A 20 -51.77 -104.00 57.87
N ALA A 21 -53.00 -103.74 57.42
CA ALA A 21 -53.30 -102.80 56.34
C ALA A 21 -52.90 -101.36 56.71
N LEU A 22 -53.19 -100.92 57.95
CA LEU A 22 -52.77 -99.61 58.46
C LEU A 22 -51.25 -99.48 58.59
N ARG A 23 -50.54 -100.55 58.97
CA ARG A 23 -49.08 -100.55 59.07
C ARG A 23 -48.38 -100.53 57.71
N LEU A 24 -48.97 -101.16 56.69
CA LEU A 24 -48.44 -101.16 55.33
C LEU A 24 -48.68 -99.84 54.59
N THR A 25 -49.66 -99.01 55.01
CA THR A 25 -49.86 -97.66 54.46
C THR A 25 -49.03 -96.56 55.14
N GLN A 26 -48.31 -96.85 56.23
CA GLN A 26 -47.48 -95.84 56.93
C GLN A 26 -46.01 -95.78 56.49
N HIS A 27 -45.56 -96.66 55.59
CA HIS A 27 -44.22 -96.57 54.98
C HIS A 27 -44.27 -96.04 53.54
N SER A 28 -44.68 -94.78 53.41
CA SER A 28 -44.36 -93.94 52.24
C SER A 28 -44.72 -92.47 52.50
N LEU A 29 -44.32 -91.94 53.66
CA LEU A 29 -44.01 -90.51 53.69
C LEU A 29 -42.59 -90.37 53.14
N PRO A 30 -42.40 -89.70 51.98
CA PRO A 30 -41.07 -89.31 51.57
C PRO A 30 -40.49 -88.46 52.70
N GLU A 31 -39.23 -88.73 53.07
CA GLU A 31 -38.48 -87.77 53.88
C GLU A 31 -38.65 -86.38 53.25
N PRO A 32 -38.81 -85.30 54.05
CA PRO A 32 -38.85 -83.96 53.49
C PRO A 32 -37.59 -83.78 52.66
N ARG A 33 -37.76 -83.63 51.34
CA ARG A 33 -36.67 -83.25 50.45
C ARG A 33 -36.03 -82.01 51.07
N ARG A 34 -34.72 -82.07 51.33
CA ARG A 34 -33.98 -80.89 51.81
C ARG A 34 -34.22 -79.78 50.79
N GLY A 35 -35.00 -78.79 51.21
CA GLY A 35 -35.45 -77.68 50.38
C GLY A 35 -34.27 -76.87 49.85
N LEU A 36 -34.55 -76.11 48.80
CA LEU A 36 -33.64 -75.10 48.26
C LEU A 36 -33.23 -74.12 49.38
N ASP A 37 -31.94 -74.07 49.71
CA ASP A 37 -31.38 -73.19 50.74
C ASP A 37 -30.76 -71.96 50.07
N VAL A 38 -31.49 -70.84 50.04
CA VAL A 38 -31.05 -69.60 49.37
C VAL A 38 -30.06 -68.87 50.28
N ILE A 39 -28.79 -68.84 49.85
CA ILE A 39 -27.68 -68.18 50.56
C ILE A 39 -27.77 -66.66 50.41
N GLY A 40 -28.17 -66.19 49.23
CA GLY A 40 -28.22 -64.76 48.94
C GLY A 40 -28.71 -64.44 47.53
N VAL A 41 -29.00 -63.16 47.32
CA VAL A 41 -29.22 -62.58 46.01
C VAL A 41 -28.40 -61.30 45.89
N ASP A 42 -27.77 -61.11 44.73
CA ASP A 42 -27.15 -59.85 44.32
C ASP A 42 -27.74 -59.39 42.98
N ALA A 43 -27.40 -58.17 42.60
CA ALA A 43 -27.71 -57.65 41.29
C ALA A 43 -26.62 -56.70 40.82
N GLU A 44 -26.49 -56.57 39.51
CA GLU A 44 -25.66 -55.56 38.87
C GLU A 44 -26.41 -54.91 37.71
N LEU A 45 -26.06 -53.65 37.43
CA LEU A 45 -26.50 -52.96 36.23
C LEU A 45 -25.66 -53.44 35.03
N GLY A 46 -26.34 -53.95 34.02
CA GLY A 46 -25.80 -54.20 32.69
C GLY A 46 -26.42 -53.25 31.67
N SER A 47 -25.91 -53.25 30.44
CA SER A 47 -26.39 -52.37 29.37
C SER A 47 -27.88 -52.60 29.08
N GLY A 48 -28.74 -51.69 29.55
CA GLY A 48 -30.19 -51.73 29.42
C GLY A 48 -30.92 -52.78 30.27
N VAL A 49 -30.21 -53.51 31.15
CA VAL A 49 -30.79 -54.61 31.94
C VAL A 49 -30.23 -54.67 33.35
N VAL A 50 -31.06 -55.08 34.31
CA VAL A 50 -30.61 -55.53 35.64
C VAL A 50 -30.38 -57.03 35.61
N VAL A 51 -29.20 -57.47 36.02
CA VAL A 51 -28.85 -58.88 36.11
C VAL A 51 -28.90 -59.30 37.58
N PHE A 52 -29.84 -60.18 37.94
CA PHE A 52 -29.96 -60.73 39.28
C PHE A 52 -29.24 -62.07 39.38
N ARG A 53 -28.38 -62.26 40.39
CA ARG A 53 -27.74 -63.55 40.68
C ARG A 53 -28.25 -64.10 41.99
N VAL A 54 -28.82 -65.30 41.96
CA VAL A 54 -29.31 -66.02 43.13
C VAL A 54 -28.30 -67.11 43.49
N TYR A 55 -27.78 -67.06 44.71
CA TYR A 55 -26.88 -68.06 45.27
C TYR A 55 -27.70 -68.97 46.18
N ALA A 56 -27.77 -70.25 45.84
CA ALA A 56 -28.51 -71.24 46.63
C ALA A 56 -27.78 -72.59 46.66
N ARG A 57 -27.96 -73.35 47.74
CA ARG A 57 -27.58 -74.76 47.82
C ARG A 57 -28.81 -75.60 47.55
N ASN A 58 -28.63 -76.66 46.78
CA ASN A 58 -29.72 -77.57 46.50
C ASN A 58 -29.24 -79.02 46.53
N ALA A 59 -30.03 -79.89 47.15
CA ALA A 59 -29.80 -81.32 47.17
C ALA A 59 -30.36 -82.03 45.92
N THR A 60 -31.18 -81.33 45.12
CA THR A 60 -31.80 -81.84 43.88
C THR A 60 -31.52 -80.90 42.70
N PRO A 61 -31.50 -81.40 41.44
CA PRO A 61 -31.33 -80.52 40.29
C PRO A 61 -32.53 -79.58 40.11
N THR A 62 -32.35 -78.28 40.34
CA THR A 62 -33.36 -77.25 40.05
C THR A 62 -32.84 -76.33 38.95
N PRO A 63 -33.29 -76.49 37.69
CA PRO A 63 -32.79 -75.69 36.57
C PRO A 63 -33.23 -74.23 36.63
N TYR A 64 -34.33 -73.94 37.33
CA TYR A 64 -34.92 -72.61 37.43
C TYR A 64 -35.38 -72.27 38.85
N ILE A 65 -35.07 -71.06 39.32
CA ILE A 65 -35.60 -70.51 40.57
C ILE A 65 -36.56 -69.37 40.23
N PRO A 66 -37.84 -69.43 40.64
CA PRO A 66 -38.76 -68.32 40.46
C PRO A 66 -38.38 -67.15 41.39
N LEU A 67 -38.44 -65.94 40.86
CA LEU A 67 -38.29 -64.71 41.64
C LEU A 67 -39.38 -63.71 41.28
N VAL A 68 -39.73 -62.87 42.24
CA VAL A 68 -40.55 -61.68 42.04
C VAL A 68 -39.68 -60.47 42.30
N VAL A 69 -39.57 -59.59 41.32
CA VAL A 69 -38.79 -58.36 41.42
C VAL A 69 -39.75 -57.19 41.35
N GLU A 70 -39.83 -56.43 42.43
CA GLU A 70 -40.46 -55.12 42.45
C GLU A 70 -39.42 -54.08 42.01
N THR A 71 -39.73 -53.40 40.91
CA THR A 71 -38.94 -52.30 40.37
C THR A 71 -39.05 -51.04 41.25
N PRO A 72 -38.14 -50.06 41.13
CA PRO A 72 -38.23 -48.78 41.84
C PRO A 72 -39.54 -48.02 41.62
N ALA A 73 -40.21 -48.26 40.49
CA ALA A 73 -41.52 -47.69 40.17
C ALA A 73 -42.70 -48.41 40.87
N GLY A 74 -42.44 -49.41 41.72
CA GLY A 74 -43.45 -50.21 42.44
C GLY A 74 -44.08 -51.34 41.61
N ASN A 75 -43.65 -51.54 40.36
CA ASN A 75 -44.16 -52.63 39.52
C ASN A 75 -43.45 -53.94 39.86
N ALA A 76 -44.20 -54.97 40.23
CA ALA A 76 -43.69 -56.32 40.47
C ALA A 76 -43.75 -57.16 39.20
N GLN A 77 -42.63 -57.77 38.83
CA GLN A 77 -42.52 -58.70 37.71
C GLN A 77 -42.00 -60.06 38.18
N ARG A 78 -42.65 -61.13 37.72
CA ARG A 78 -42.19 -62.49 37.98
C ARG A 78 -41.16 -62.88 36.92
N LEU A 79 -39.99 -63.35 37.36
CA LEU A 79 -38.90 -63.81 36.52
C LEU A 79 -38.53 -65.26 36.88
N SER A 80 -37.79 -65.89 35.99
CA SER A 80 -37.23 -67.23 36.19
C SER A 80 -35.72 -67.14 36.06
N ALA A 81 -34.99 -67.34 37.16
CA ALA A 81 -33.54 -67.36 37.13
C ALA A 81 -33.08 -68.75 36.70
N ALA A 82 -32.33 -68.84 35.60
CA ALA A 82 -31.79 -70.08 35.06
C ALA A 82 -30.40 -70.37 35.63
N TYR A 83 -30.08 -71.63 35.91
CA TYR A 83 -28.76 -72.00 36.44
C TYR A 83 -27.65 -71.69 35.43
N ALA A 84 -26.67 -70.88 35.82
CA ALA A 84 -25.51 -70.50 35.04
C ALA A 84 -24.28 -70.37 35.96
N CYS A 85 -23.25 -71.19 35.73
CA CYS A 85 -21.92 -71.07 36.33
C CYS A 85 -21.91 -70.86 37.86
N SER A 86 -22.48 -71.81 38.61
CA SER A 86 -22.55 -71.88 40.09
C SER A 86 -23.62 -71.06 40.81
N TYR A 87 -24.43 -70.27 40.08
CA TYR A 87 -25.60 -69.53 40.59
C TYR A 87 -26.75 -69.53 39.58
N TRP A 88 -27.90 -68.93 39.90
CA TRP A 88 -29.01 -68.75 38.97
C TRP A 88 -29.12 -67.29 38.54
N VAL A 89 -29.36 -67.05 37.25
CA VAL A 89 -29.37 -65.71 36.65
C VAL A 89 -30.73 -65.38 36.06
N ALA A 90 -31.28 -64.23 36.45
CA ALA A 90 -32.42 -63.61 35.78
C ALA A 90 -32.02 -62.22 35.25
N ARG A 91 -32.65 -61.83 34.14
CA ARG A 91 -32.47 -60.50 33.55
C ARG A 91 -33.81 -59.78 33.50
N LEU A 92 -33.78 -58.50 33.82
CA LEU A 92 -34.92 -57.61 33.76
C LEU A 92 -34.53 -56.39 32.94
N GLU A 93 -35.38 -55.92 32.03
CA GLU A 93 -35.18 -54.64 31.36
C GLU A 93 -35.07 -53.53 32.41
N LEU A 94 -34.06 -52.67 32.30
CA LEU A 94 -33.88 -51.57 33.22
C LEU A 94 -35.00 -50.53 33.00
N ARG A 95 -35.93 -50.44 33.96
CA ARG A 95 -37.09 -49.52 33.93
C ARG A 95 -37.05 -48.41 34.98
N GLY A 96 -36.02 -48.41 35.82
CA GLY A 96 -35.81 -47.48 36.93
C GLY A 96 -34.47 -47.73 37.61
N GLU A 97 -33.80 -46.70 38.10
CA GLU A 97 -32.72 -46.85 39.09
C GLU A 97 -33.25 -46.66 40.51
N GLY A 98 -32.60 -47.28 41.50
CA GLY A 98 -32.96 -47.23 42.91
C GLY A 98 -33.20 -48.61 43.52
N ALA A 99 -34.12 -48.67 44.48
CA ALA A 99 -34.36 -49.86 45.29
C ALA A 99 -35.15 -50.94 44.53
N TYR A 100 -34.50 -52.07 44.23
CA TYR A 100 -35.16 -53.28 43.73
C TYR A 100 -35.45 -54.25 44.87
N ARG A 101 -36.72 -54.55 45.14
CA ARG A 101 -37.09 -55.59 46.10
C ARG A 101 -37.19 -56.93 45.38
N VAL A 102 -36.29 -57.86 45.69
CA VAL A 102 -36.21 -59.18 45.08
C VAL A 102 -36.62 -60.24 46.08
N SER A 103 -37.71 -60.94 45.78
CA SER A 103 -38.19 -62.09 46.54
C SER A 103 -37.89 -63.37 45.76
N VAL A 104 -36.95 -64.17 46.25
CA VAL A 104 -36.64 -65.50 45.74
C VAL A 104 -37.68 -66.47 46.28
N LEU A 105 -38.37 -67.19 45.41
CA LEU A 105 -39.47 -68.06 45.78
C LEU A 105 -39.05 -69.53 45.77
N ASP A 106 -39.65 -70.30 46.66
CA ASP A 106 -39.60 -71.75 46.65
C ASP A 106 -40.28 -72.28 45.37
N PRO A 107 -39.59 -73.08 44.54
CA PRO A 107 -40.17 -73.63 43.32
C PRO A 107 -41.39 -74.53 43.54
N GLU A 108 -41.48 -75.21 44.70
CA GLU A 108 -42.55 -76.16 45.02
C GLU A 108 -43.73 -75.47 45.72
N THR A 109 -43.46 -74.57 46.68
CA THR A 109 -44.51 -73.94 47.50
C THR A 109 -44.90 -72.53 47.04
N GLY A 110 -44.05 -71.86 46.25
CA GLY A 110 -44.23 -70.46 45.87
C GLY A 110 -44.01 -69.45 47.01
N SER A 111 -43.65 -69.90 48.21
CA SER A 111 -43.38 -69.04 49.37
C SER A 111 -42.02 -68.34 49.20
N ALA A 112 -41.88 -67.12 49.73
CA ALA A 112 -40.61 -66.40 49.68
C ALA A 112 -39.57 -67.05 50.61
N LEU A 113 -38.47 -67.54 50.04
CA LEU A 113 -37.32 -68.10 50.76
C LEU A 113 -36.36 -66.99 51.23
N LEU A 114 -36.21 -65.95 50.42
CA LEU A 114 -35.41 -64.77 50.73
C LEU A 114 -36.05 -63.53 50.11
N THR A 115 -36.15 -62.44 50.86
CA THR A 115 -36.47 -61.13 50.29
C THR A 115 -35.36 -60.16 50.62
N ARG A 116 -34.82 -59.49 49.61
CA ARG A 116 -33.74 -58.50 49.75
C ARG A 116 -34.07 -57.25 48.95
N VAL A 117 -33.71 -56.09 49.49
CA VAL A 117 -33.72 -54.83 48.75
C VAL A 117 -32.29 -54.57 48.26
N LEU A 118 -32.15 -54.33 46.95
CA LEU A 118 -30.88 -54.08 46.28
C LEU A 118 -30.94 -52.67 45.68
N GLU A 119 -30.09 -51.76 46.18
CA GLU A 119 -29.96 -50.41 45.62
C GLU A 119 -29.06 -50.47 44.39
N LEU A 120 -29.62 -50.12 43.24
CA LEU A 120 -28.90 -50.10 41.97
C LEU A 120 -29.02 -48.71 41.35
N SER A 121 -27.92 -47.98 41.34
CA SER A 121 -27.77 -46.73 40.60
C SER A 121 -26.35 -46.62 40.07
N ASP A 122 -26.23 -46.09 38.87
CA ASP A 122 -24.97 -45.59 38.35
C ASP A 122 -25.12 -44.11 37.99
N ARG A 123 -24.07 -43.54 37.41
CA ARG A 123 -24.11 -42.17 36.89
C ARG A 123 -23.50 -42.21 35.51
N PRO A 124 -23.99 -41.34 34.60
CA PRO A 124 -23.35 -41.16 33.32
C PRO A 124 -21.86 -40.91 33.46
N ALA A 125 -21.07 -41.52 32.58
CA ALA A 125 -19.64 -41.31 32.50
C ALA A 125 -19.28 -40.63 31.17
N ILE A 126 -18.51 -39.55 31.23
CA ILE A 126 -17.85 -38.95 30.06
C ILE A 126 -16.45 -39.54 29.98
N HIS A 127 -16.18 -40.35 28.96
CA HIS A 127 -14.90 -41.04 28.78
C HIS A 127 -13.86 -40.16 28.11
N SER A 128 -14.29 -39.35 27.14
CA SER A 128 -13.41 -38.43 26.43
C SER A 128 -14.21 -37.31 25.78
N VAL A 129 -13.54 -36.19 25.59
CA VAL A 129 -14.01 -35.07 24.78
C VAL A 129 -12.90 -34.70 23.80
N SER A 130 -13.22 -34.57 22.53
CA SER A 130 -12.31 -34.08 21.49
C SER A 130 -12.87 -32.83 20.83
N VAL A 131 -11.97 -31.94 20.42
CA VAL A 131 -12.29 -30.71 19.70
C VAL A 131 -11.49 -30.73 18.41
N GLU A 132 -12.18 -30.59 17.28
CA GLU A 132 -11.59 -30.48 15.95
C GLU A 132 -11.94 -29.11 15.35
N GLU A 133 -10.94 -28.25 15.21
CA GLU A 133 -11.10 -26.91 14.66
C GLU A 133 -11.05 -26.95 13.13
N ARG A 134 -12.04 -26.32 12.48
CA ARG A 134 -12.18 -26.26 11.02
C ARG A 134 -12.28 -24.81 10.56
N ALA A 135 -11.11 -24.18 10.42
CA ALA A 135 -10.97 -22.80 9.97
C ALA A 135 -11.68 -22.54 8.63
N GLU A 136 -11.72 -23.52 7.74
CA GLU A 136 -12.38 -23.42 6.44
C GLU A 136 -13.91 -23.31 6.51
N LEU A 137 -14.50 -23.63 7.67
CA LEU A 137 -15.93 -23.55 7.94
C LEU A 137 -16.27 -22.56 9.07
N GLY A 138 -15.28 -21.94 9.71
CA GLY A 138 -15.49 -21.01 10.83
C GLY A 138 -16.08 -21.66 12.07
N LEU A 139 -15.84 -22.96 12.27
CA LEU A 139 -16.43 -23.75 13.35
C LEU A 139 -15.44 -24.72 13.99
N ALA A 140 -15.73 -25.17 15.19
CA ALA A 140 -15.11 -26.33 15.82
C ALA A 140 -16.13 -27.41 16.11
N THR A 141 -15.78 -28.66 15.79
CA THR A 141 -16.60 -29.83 16.09
C THR A 141 -16.19 -30.38 17.45
N VAL A 142 -17.10 -30.29 18.43
CA VAL A 142 -16.92 -30.88 19.76
C VAL A 142 -17.56 -32.26 19.76
N THR A 143 -16.77 -33.31 20.00
CA THR A 143 -17.25 -34.69 20.08
C THR A 143 -17.06 -35.25 21.49
N VAL A 144 -18.08 -35.89 22.02
CA VAL A 144 -18.14 -36.41 23.39
C VAL A 144 -18.46 -37.90 23.34
N ASN A 145 -17.62 -38.71 23.97
CA ASN A 145 -17.89 -40.11 24.22
C ASN A 145 -18.46 -40.26 25.63
N ALA A 146 -19.73 -40.64 25.73
CA ALA A 146 -20.40 -40.85 27.00
C ALA A 146 -21.24 -42.11 27.01
N SER A 147 -21.27 -42.78 28.16
CA SER A 147 -22.10 -43.97 28.37
C SER A 147 -22.71 -43.98 29.75
N ASP A 148 -23.80 -44.72 29.88
CA ASP A 148 -24.48 -45.03 31.12
C ASP A 148 -25.18 -46.40 30.96
N SER A 149 -25.39 -47.16 32.04
CA SER A 149 -26.06 -48.47 31.94
C SER A 149 -27.50 -48.35 31.45
N SER A 150 -28.17 -47.23 31.76
CA SER A 150 -29.52 -46.89 31.27
C SER A 150 -29.54 -46.13 29.94
N GLY A 151 -28.35 -45.77 29.45
CA GLY A 151 -28.16 -44.94 28.27
C GLY A 151 -28.20 -43.44 28.58
N ILE A 152 -27.87 -42.62 27.59
CA ILE A 152 -27.92 -41.15 27.73
C ILE A 152 -29.20 -40.64 27.08
N ALA A 153 -30.02 -39.94 27.86
CA ALA A 153 -31.24 -39.32 27.38
C ALA A 153 -30.98 -37.95 26.76
N ILE A 154 -30.10 -37.16 27.38
CA ILE A 154 -29.82 -35.79 26.98
C ILE A 154 -28.31 -35.57 26.97
N ALA A 155 -27.79 -34.97 25.89
CA ALA A 155 -26.44 -34.44 25.81
C ALA A 155 -26.52 -32.97 25.39
N LEU A 156 -25.96 -32.07 26.21
CA LEU A 156 -25.97 -30.62 25.99
C LEU A 156 -24.54 -30.07 26.02
N ILE A 157 -24.32 -29.00 25.28
CA ILE A 157 -23.18 -28.12 25.43
C ILE A 157 -23.66 -26.72 25.80
N GLU A 158 -23.12 -26.17 26.87
CA GLU A 158 -23.35 -24.81 27.35
C GLU A 158 -22.19 -23.92 26.94
N TYR A 159 -22.47 -22.86 26.19
CA TYR A 159 -21.51 -21.81 25.87
C TYR A 159 -22.25 -20.46 25.76
N LYS A 160 -21.57 -19.36 26.11
CA LYS A 160 -22.19 -18.00 26.16
C LYS A 160 -23.52 -17.99 26.93
N ALA A 161 -23.59 -18.71 28.05
CA ALA A 161 -24.77 -18.87 28.92
C ALA A 161 -26.03 -19.44 28.22
N SER A 162 -25.85 -20.17 27.12
CA SER A 162 -26.92 -20.84 26.38
C SER A 162 -26.65 -22.32 26.24
N ASN A 163 -27.69 -23.15 26.42
CA ASN A 163 -27.62 -24.60 26.28
C ASN A 163 -28.03 -25.02 24.87
N HIS A 164 -27.23 -25.89 24.27
CA HIS A 164 -27.46 -26.41 22.93
C HIS A 164 -27.43 -27.94 22.93
N SER A 165 -28.39 -28.58 22.25
CA SER A 165 -28.45 -30.04 22.17
C SER A 165 -27.39 -30.59 21.24
N MET A 166 -26.68 -31.62 21.69
CA MET A 166 -25.72 -32.36 20.87
C MET A 166 -26.43 -33.47 20.08
N VAL A 167 -25.93 -33.75 18.88
CA VAL A 167 -26.48 -34.79 17.99
C VAL A 167 -25.80 -36.12 18.31
N LYS A 168 -26.59 -37.16 18.61
CA LYS A 168 -26.07 -38.52 18.77
C LYS A 168 -25.64 -39.09 17.42
N ILE A 169 -24.40 -39.57 17.35
CA ILE A 169 -23.83 -40.25 16.19
C ILE A 169 -23.92 -41.77 16.43
N GLN A 170 -22.80 -42.50 16.47
CA GLN A 170 -22.73 -43.94 16.69
C GLN A 170 -21.86 -44.26 17.92
N ASN A 171 -22.05 -45.45 18.51
CA ASN A 171 -21.21 -45.97 19.59
C ASN A 171 -21.08 -45.06 20.83
N GLY A 172 -22.15 -44.35 21.20
CA GLY A 172 -22.13 -43.46 22.38
C GLY A 172 -21.44 -42.11 22.15
N LEU A 173 -21.17 -41.75 20.89
CA LEU A 173 -20.65 -40.44 20.52
C LEU A 173 -21.77 -39.41 20.31
N TYR A 174 -21.54 -38.20 20.81
CA TYR A 174 -22.37 -37.02 20.63
C TYR A 174 -21.53 -35.90 20.05
N ALA A 175 -22.05 -35.13 19.08
CA ALA A 175 -21.30 -34.04 18.48
C ALA A 175 -22.09 -32.73 18.42
N TYR A 176 -21.38 -31.61 18.44
CA TYR A 176 -21.91 -30.28 18.23
C TYR A 176 -20.93 -29.41 17.46
N ASN A 177 -21.42 -28.66 16.47
CA ASN A 177 -20.63 -27.71 15.70
C ASN A 177 -20.74 -26.32 16.34
N LEU A 178 -19.67 -25.87 16.98
CA LEU A 178 -19.56 -24.56 17.60
C LEU A 178 -19.14 -23.53 16.55
N SER A 179 -19.98 -22.54 16.27
CA SER A 179 -19.63 -21.42 15.39
C SER A 179 -18.68 -20.45 16.10
N LEU A 180 -17.51 -20.21 15.52
CA LEU A 180 -16.44 -19.39 16.10
C LEU A 180 -16.27 -18.04 15.38
N GLY A 181 -16.60 -18.00 14.09
CA GLY A 181 -16.57 -16.76 13.31
C GLY A 181 -15.15 -16.20 13.11
N ASP A 182 -15.06 -14.89 12.93
CA ASP A 182 -13.85 -14.17 12.47
C ASP A 182 -13.02 -13.53 13.61
N SER A 183 -13.37 -13.83 14.87
CA SER A 183 -12.80 -13.16 16.04
C SER A 183 -12.03 -14.16 16.89
N PRO A 184 -10.71 -14.00 17.09
CA PRO A 184 -9.95 -14.94 17.89
C PRO A 184 -10.40 -14.88 19.35
N GLU A 185 -10.94 -15.98 19.85
CA GLU A 185 -11.38 -16.10 21.23
C GLU A 185 -11.18 -17.52 21.75
N THR A 186 -10.76 -17.65 23.01
CA THR A 186 -10.86 -18.92 23.72
C THR A 186 -12.28 -19.04 24.28
N LEU A 187 -13.07 -19.94 23.73
CA LEU A 187 -14.43 -20.21 24.18
C LEU A 187 -14.43 -21.30 25.25
N GLN A 188 -14.88 -20.92 26.44
CA GLN A 188 -15.16 -21.86 27.51
C GLN A 188 -16.54 -22.46 27.30
N ALA A 189 -16.62 -23.79 27.28
CA ALA A 189 -17.88 -24.51 27.17
C ALA A 189 -17.94 -25.63 28.21
N LYS A 190 -19.16 -25.98 28.62
CA LYS A 190 -19.41 -27.07 29.56
C LYS A 190 -20.41 -28.05 28.96
N ILE A 191 -20.04 -29.32 28.96
CA ILE A 191 -20.86 -30.41 28.45
C ILE A 191 -21.62 -31.03 29.61
N TYR A 192 -22.88 -31.37 29.37
CA TYR A 192 -23.73 -32.11 30.30
C TYR A 192 -24.26 -33.36 29.60
N VAL A 193 -24.16 -34.50 30.26
CA VAL A 193 -24.82 -35.75 29.83
C VAL A 193 -25.71 -36.22 30.96
N THR A 194 -26.99 -36.43 30.65
CA THR A 194 -28.03 -36.81 31.61
C THR A 194 -28.69 -38.10 31.14
N ASP A 195 -28.83 -39.06 32.04
CA ASP A 195 -29.54 -40.32 31.79
C ASP A 195 -31.07 -40.14 31.81
N PRO A 196 -31.87 -41.16 31.47
CA PRO A 196 -33.33 -41.12 31.59
C PRO A 196 -33.88 -40.90 33.01
N PHE A 197 -33.06 -41.06 34.06
CA PHE A 197 -33.48 -40.97 35.46
C PHE A 197 -33.08 -39.65 36.13
N GLY A 198 -32.39 -38.77 35.40
CA GLY A 198 -32.00 -37.44 35.84
C GLY A 198 -30.60 -37.35 36.46
N ASN A 199 -29.82 -38.44 36.53
CA ASN A 199 -28.43 -38.31 36.97
C ASN A 199 -27.61 -37.64 35.85
N THR A 200 -26.70 -36.75 36.23
CA THR A 200 -25.93 -35.94 35.27
C THR A 200 -24.44 -36.03 35.55
N ALA A 201 -23.65 -36.12 34.48
CA ALA A 201 -22.21 -35.86 34.50
C ALA A 201 -21.89 -34.65 33.61
N SER A 202 -20.76 -34.00 33.91
CA SER A 202 -20.33 -32.82 33.16
C SER A 202 -18.82 -32.75 32.97
N ALA A 203 -18.38 -32.12 31.88
CA ALA A 203 -16.98 -31.86 31.58
C ALA A 203 -16.82 -30.44 31.04
N SER A 204 -15.77 -29.73 31.46
CA SER A 204 -15.43 -28.40 30.92
C SER A 204 -14.38 -28.54 29.83
N ILE A 205 -14.53 -27.74 28.77
CA ILE A 205 -13.57 -27.64 27.67
C ILE A 205 -13.27 -26.18 27.34
N ALA A 206 -12.10 -25.97 26.75
CA ALA A 206 -11.71 -24.71 26.13
C ALA A 206 -11.44 -24.96 24.64
N VAL A 207 -12.11 -24.21 23.78
CA VAL A 207 -11.87 -24.20 22.33
C VAL A 207 -11.00 -22.99 22.03
N ASN A 208 -9.79 -23.20 21.50
CA ASN A 208 -8.80 -22.15 21.34
C ASN A 208 -8.80 -21.64 19.90
N TRP A 209 -9.72 -20.72 19.57
CA TRP A 209 -9.78 -20.17 18.22
C TRP A 209 -8.62 -19.20 17.98
N SER A 210 -7.62 -19.67 17.24
CA SER A 210 -6.41 -18.89 17.01
C SER A 210 -6.67 -17.69 16.10
N LEU A 211 -5.82 -16.66 16.19
CA LEU A 211 -5.85 -15.53 15.26
C LEU A 211 -5.68 -15.99 13.80
N GLU A 212 -4.87 -17.01 13.57
CA GLU A 212 -4.66 -17.56 12.24
C GLU A 212 -5.93 -18.19 11.68
N ASP A 213 -6.67 -18.96 12.49
CA ASP A 213 -7.93 -19.59 12.08
C ASP A 213 -9.03 -18.54 11.86
N ALA A 214 -9.14 -17.57 12.78
CA ALA A 214 -10.07 -16.46 12.66
C ALA A 214 -9.81 -15.62 11.40
N PHE A 215 -8.55 -15.29 11.11
CA PHE A 215 -8.15 -14.58 9.90
C PHE A 215 -8.38 -15.41 8.64
N THR A 216 -8.05 -16.70 8.69
CA THR A 216 -8.27 -17.63 7.57
C THR A 216 -9.74 -17.67 7.21
N PHE A 217 -10.63 -17.83 8.19
CA PHE A 217 -12.06 -17.81 8.00
C PHE A 217 -12.54 -16.47 7.41
N TYR A 218 -12.08 -15.34 7.96
CA TYR A 218 -12.43 -14.01 7.45
C TYR A 218 -12.03 -13.81 5.98
N GLY A 219 -10.85 -14.27 5.58
CA GLY A 219 -10.43 -14.21 4.18
C GLY A 219 -11.29 -15.09 3.27
N LEU A 220 -11.68 -16.29 3.72
CA LEU A 220 -12.59 -17.16 2.96
C LEU A 220 -13.97 -16.51 2.76
N GLU A 221 -14.53 -15.87 3.78
CA GLU A 221 -15.80 -15.11 3.66
C GLU A 221 -15.71 -13.97 2.64
N ASN A 222 -14.50 -13.46 2.39
CA ASN A 222 -14.24 -12.40 1.41
C ASN A 222 -13.69 -12.93 0.07
N GLY A 223 -13.85 -14.23 -0.21
CA GLY A 223 -13.60 -14.82 -1.53
C GLY A 223 -12.15 -15.23 -1.81
N PHE A 224 -11.29 -15.26 -0.79
CA PHE A 224 -9.92 -15.77 -0.93
C PHE A 224 -9.86 -17.28 -0.74
N SER A 225 -8.80 -17.92 -1.23
CA SER A 225 -8.57 -19.35 -0.96
C SER A 225 -7.89 -19.57 0.39
N PHE A 226 -8.09 -20.77 0.97
CA PHE A 226 -7.45 -21.18 2.22
C PHE A 226 -5.92 -21.08 2.15
N SER A 227 -5.32 -21.43 0.99
CA SER A 227 -3.87 -21.34 0.81
C SER A 227 -3.38 -19.90 0.78
N GLN A 228 -4.12 -19.00 0.11
CA GLN A 228 -3.77 -17.57 0.01
C GLN A 228 -3.77 -16.90 1.38
N THR A 229 -4.81 -17.15 2.19
CA THR A 229 -4.94 -16.58 3.53
C THR A 229 -3.83 -17.09 4.46
N ARG A 230 -3.56 -18.40 4.49
CA ARG A 230 -2.48 -18.96 5.32
C ARG A 230 -1.09 -18.47 4.91
N GLN A 231 -0.81 -18.39 3.60
CA GLN A 231 0.47 -17.86 3.11
C GLN A 231 0.66 -16.39 3.51
N PHE A 232 -0.37 -15.57 3.30
CA PHE A 232 -0.34 -14.17 3.72
C PHE A 232 -0.18 -14.04 5.25
N PHE A 233 -0.88 -14.87 6.02
CA PHE A 233 -0.74 -14.89 7.47
C PHE A 233 0.71 -15.15 7.90
N ASN A 234 1.33 -16.17 7.33
CA ASN A 234 2.69 -16.54 7.66
C ASN A 234 3.71 -15.46 7.25
N GLN A 235 3.52 -14.78 6.12
CA GLN A 235 4.43 -13.74 5.63
C GLN A 235 4.29 -12.40 6.37
N TYR A 236 3.09 -12.08 6.87
CA TYR A 236 2.78 -10.79 7.52
C TYR A 236 2.27 -10.94 8.97
N LYS A 237 2.63 -12.05 9.64
CA LYS A 237 2.15 -12.44 10.98
C LYS A 237 2.16 -11.28 11.98
N ASP A 238 3.32 -10.66 12.22
CA ASP A 238 3.48 -9.57 13.19
C ASP A 238 2.55 -8.37 12.92
N LEU A 239 2.25 -8.11 11.65
CA LEU A 239 1.37 -7.01 11.26
C LEU A 239 -0.10 -7.37 11.46
N ILE A 240 -0.48 -8.60 11.12
CA ILE A 240 -1.84 -9.11 11.33
C ILE A 240 -2.15 -9.17 12.83
N GLU A 241 -1.22 -9.65 13.65
CA GLU A 241 -1.35 -9.68 15.12
C GLU A 241 -1.65 -8.30 15.71
N LYS A 242 -1.00 -7.24 15.21
CA LYS A 242 -1.21 -5.87 15.69
C LYS A 242 -2.47 -5.23 15.14
N SER A 243 -2.82 -5.52 13.89
CA SER A 243 -3.75 -4.70 13.14
C SER A 243 -5.10 -5.35 12.85
N TYR A 244 -5.19 -6.68 12.85
CA TYR A 244 -6.45 -7.39 12.65
C TYR A 244 -7.51 -7.04 13.71
N PRO A 245 -7.19 -6.92 15.02
CA PRO A 245 -8.20 -6.56 16.03
C PRO A 245 -8.76 -5.13 15.88
N VAL A 246 -8.00 -4.22 15.26
CA VAL A 246 -8.33 -2.79 15.19
C VAL A 246 -8.75 -2.32 13.79
N ASN A 247 -8.33 -3.03 12.73
CA ASN A 247 -8.52 -2.60 11.34
C ASN A 247 -8.58 -3.79 10.37
N LYS A 248 -9.62 -4.63 10.52
CA LYS A 248 -9.88 -5.79 9.62
C LYS A 248 -9.93 -5.40 8.14
N LEU A 249 -10.56 -4.26 7.82
CA LEU A 249 -10.67 -3.77 6.43
C LEU A 249 -9.31 -3.39 5.81
N GLY A 250 -8.40 -2.80 6.58
CA GLY A 250 -7.05 -2.49 6.11
C GLY A 250 -6.25 -3.76 5.78
N ILE A 251 -6.37 -4.78 6.65
CA ILE A 251 -5.74 -6.09 6.43
C ILE A 251 -6.35 -6.80 5.23
N LEU A 252 -7.67 -6.70 5.04
CA LEU A 252 -8.34 -7.27 3.87
C LEU A 252 -7.84 -6.64 2.56
N ALA A 253 -7.68 -5.31 2.53
CA ALA A 253 -7.12 -4.63 1.37
C ALA A 253 -5.66 -5.04 1.10
N MET A 254 -4.87 -5.23 2.16
CA MET A 254 -3.52 -5.83 2.03
C MET A 254 -3.55 -7.23 1.44
N LEU A 255 -4.48 -8.09 1.89
CA LEU A 255 -4.63 -9.44 1.35
C LEU A 255 -5.02 -9.42 -0.13
N HIS A 256 -5.93 -8.54 -0.54
CA HIS A 256 -6.24 -8.36 -1.96
C HIS A 256 -5.01 -7.94 -2.77
N LEU A 257 -4.26 -6.96 -2.27
CA LEU A 257 -3.05 -6.50 -2.93
C LEU A 257 -2.00 -7.61 -3.02
N TYR A 258 -1.84 -8.40 -1.96
CA TYR A 258 -0.93 -9.54 -1.94
C TYR A 258 -1.29 -10.57 -3.01
N VAL A 259 -2.56 -10.95 -3.10
CA VAL A 259 -3.03 -11.94 -4.07
C VAL A 259 -2.93 -11.41 -5.50
N GLY A 260 -3.18 -10.11 -5.71
CA GLY A 260 -3.09 -9.50 -7.04
C GLY A 260 -1.66 -9.15 -7.48
N ASN A 261 -0.80 -8.71 -6.55
CA ASN A 261 0.55 -8.25 -6.81
C ASN A 261 1.40 -8.24 -5.52
N SER A 262 1.84 -9.41 -5.07
CA SER A 262 2.66 -9.57 -3.86
C SER A 262 3.97 -8.78 -3.92
N ALA A 263 4.59 -8.67 -5.10
CA ALA A 263 5.82 -7.90 -5.30
C ALA A 263 5.63 -6.40 -5.00
N LEU A 264 4.49 -5.83 -5.38
CA LEU A 264 4.12 -4.45 -5.05
C LEU A 264 3.93 -4.27 -3.54
N LEU A 265 3.24 -5.19 -2.87
CA LEU A 265 3.08 -5.13 -1.42
C LEU A 265 4.44 -5.25 -0.70
N ASP A 266 5.32 -6.13 -1.17
CA ASP A 266 6.66 -6.30 -0.60
C ASP A 266 7.54 -5.06 -0.83
N ALA A 267 7.48 -4.43 -2.01
CA ALA A 267 8.18 -3.18 -2.27
C ALA A 267 7.65 -2.03 -1.38
N ALA A 268 6.33 -1.95 -1.20
CA ALA A 268 5.70 -0.98 -0.30
C ALA A 268 6.13 -1.20 1.16
N LYS A 269 6.12 -2.46 1.62
CA LYS A 269 6.61 -2.85 2.95
C LYS A 269 8.08 -2.49 3.10
N GLN A 270 8.94 -2.81 2.14
CA GLN A 270 10.36 -2.50 2.20
C GLN A 270 10.58 -1.00 2.35
N LYS A 271 9.94 -0.17 1.51
CA LYS A 271 10.06 1.30 1.59
C LYS A 271 9.62 1.84 2.95
N VAL A 272 8.42 1.48 3.40
CA VAL A 272 7.87 1.91 4.70
C VAL A 272 8.75 1.48 5.87
N TYR A 273 9.30 0.27 5.84
CA TYR A 273 10.10 -0.26 6.94
C TYR A 273 11.56 0.18 6.93
N SER A 274 12.13 0.50 5.75
CA SER A 274 13.49 1.01 5.64
C SER A 274 13.63 2.49 6.02
N ASP A 275 12.53 3.24 5.91
CA ASP A 275 12.54 4.66 6.21
C ASP A 275 12.54 4.91 7.73
N PRO A 276 13.56 5.60 8.29
CA PRO A 276 13.59 5.93 9.73
C PRO A 276 12.56 6.98 10.14
N ASN A 277 12.05 7.77 9.19
CA ASN A 277 11.16 8.91 9.44
C ASN A 277 9.67 8.53 9.44
N VAL A 278 9.34 7.32 8.95
CA VAL A 278 7.95 6.84 8.96
C VAL A 278 7.53 6.46 10.38
N ALA A 279 6.71 7.31 10.99
CA ALA A 279 6.01 7.02 12.23
C ALA A 279 4.93 5.94 12.01
N ASP A 280 4.75 5.06 13.00
CA ASP A 280 3.78 3.96 12.98
C ASP A 280 3.72 3.19 11.65
N LYS A 281 4.81 2.49 11.35
CA LYS A 281 5.04 1.73 10.11
C LYS A 281 3.90 0.77 9.75
N ALA A 282 3.25 0.17 10.75
CA ALA A 282 2.16 -0.77 10.52
C ALA A 282 0.91 -0.04 9.99
N VAL A 283 0.51 1.05 10.64
CA VAL A 283 -0.63 1.88 10.18
C VAL A 283 -0.35 2.48 8.81
N THR A 284 0.87 2.98 8.59
CA THR A 284 1.27 3.53 7.29
C THR A 284 1.21 2.48 6.19
N LEU A 285 1.73 1.27 6.43
CA LEU A 285 1.66 0.19 5.45
C LEU A 285 0.21 -0.22 5.15
N LEU A 286 -0.69 -0.25 6.13
CA LEU A 286 -2.11 -0.56 5.91
C LEU A 286 -2.80 0.50 5.05
N GLN A 287 -2.57 1.78 5.35
CA GLN A 287 -3.14 2.88 4.58
C GLN A 287 -2.61 2.88 3.14
N LEU A 288 -1.30 2.67 2.98
CA LEU A 288 -0.66 2.55 1.68
C LEU A 288 -1.21 1.36 0.90
N SER A 289 -1.29 0.19 1.53
CA SER A 289 -1.77 -1.02 0.85
C SER A 289 -3.24 -0.93 0.48
N LYS A 290 -4.06 -0.24 1.29
CA LYS A 290 -5.43 0.09 0.91
C LYS A 290 -5.48 1.02 -0.29
N ALA A 291 -4.66 2.06 -0.31
CA ALA A 291 -4.54 2.92 -1.48
C ALA A 291 -4.08 2.12 -2.71
N LEU A 292 -3.05 1.29 -2.58
CA LEU A 292 -2.54 0.43 -3.65
C LEU A 292 -3.55 -0.62 -4.12
N TYR A 293 -4.35 -1.19 -3.22
CA TYR A 293 -5.43 -2.10 -3.57
C TYR A 293 -6.52 -1.38 -4.36
N ASP A 294 -7.00 -0.23 -3.87
CA ASP A 294 -7.93 0.63 -4.59
C ASP A 294 -7.37 0.98 -5.99
N LEU A 295 -6.04 1.12 -6.09
CA LEU A 295 -5.35 1.38 -7.36
C LEU A 295 -5.21 0.13 -8.26
N ASN A 296 -5.03 -1.07 -7.69
CA ASN A 296 -4.78 -2.34 -8.39
C ASN A 296 -6.01 -2.89 -9.15
N GLU A 297 -7.20 -2.31 -8.97
CA GLU A 297 -8.27 -2.49 -9.98
C GLU A 297 -7.86 -1.97 -11.37
N ARG A 298 -6.77 -1.19 -11.45
CA ARG A 298 -6.11 -0.77 -12.69
C ARG A 298 -4.66 -1.24 -12.64
N SER A 299 -4.21 -1.99 -13.64
CA SER A 299 -2.82 -2.47 -13.73
C SER A 299 -1.84 -1.28 -13.71
N LEU A 300 -0.98 -1.20 -12.68
CA LEU A 300 0.03 -0.13 -12.55
C LEU A 300 1.38 -0.57 -13.14
N SER A 301 2.06 0.34 -13.84
CA SER A 301 3.42 0.17 -14.35
C SER A 301 4.50 0.55 -13.33
N ASP A 302 5.73 0.08 -13.52
CA ASP A 302 6.90 0.39 -12.66
C ASP A 302 7.12 1.89 -12.44
N THR A 303 6.78 2.73 -13.43
CA THR A 303 6.91 4.19 -13.31
C THR A 303 5.94 4.74 -12.27
N SER A 304 4.68 4.28 -12.29
CA SER A 304 3.67 4.66 -11.30
C SER A 304 4.01 4.12 -9.91
N LEU A 305 4.56 2.92 -9.83
CA LEU A 305 5.02 2.34 -8.55
C LEU A 305 6.19 3.14 -7.95
N ASN A 306 7.13 3.57 -8.79
CA ASN A 306 8.24 4.42 -8.35
C ASN A 306 7.74 5.78 -7.87
N PHE A 307 6.83 6.42 -8.60
CA PHE A 307 6.19 7.67 -8.19
C PHE A 307 5.45 7.52 -6.85
N LEU A 308 4.65 6.48 -6.67
CA LEU A 308 3.94 6.22 -5.42
C LEU A 308 4.88 6.03 -4.24
N GLY A 309 5.96 5.27 -4.44
CA GLY A 309 6.93 5.07 -3.38
C GLY A 309 7.68 6.36 -3.00
N ASN A 310 7.92 7.27 -3.95
CA ASN A 310 8.47 8.59 -3.66
C ASN A 310 7.46 9.43 -2.87
N LEU A 311 6.18 9.38 -3.21
CA LEU A 311 5.13 10.14 -2.52
C LEU A 311 4.99 9.71 -1.05
N THR A 312 5.09 8.41 -0.77
CA THR A 312 4.89 7.86 0.58
C THR A 312 6.05 8.11 1.53
N ALA A 313 7.22 8.46 1.03
CA ALA A 313 8.37 8.83 1.85
C ALA A 313 8.25 10.26 2.40
N VAL A 314 7.21 11.03 2.03
CA VAL A 314 7.14 12.48 2.33
C VAL A 314 6.82 12.69 3.80
N GLU A 315 7.83 13.08 4.58
CA GLU A 315 7.72 13.31 6.01
C GLU A 315 6.58 14.31 6.30
N GLY A 316 5.57 13.89 7.06
CA GLY A 316 4.40 14.71 7.37
C GLY A 316 3.33 14.80 6.27
N ASN A 317 3.49 14.13 5.13
CA ASN A 317 2.50 14.10 4.07
C ASN A 317 2.12 12.66 3.72
N PRO A 318 1.24 12.03 4.52
CA PRO A 318 0.66 10.77 4.11
C PRO A 318 -0.16 11.02 2.84
N VAL A 319 -0.40 9.97 2.08
CA VAL A 319 -1.48 9.85 1.08
C VAL A 319 -2.80 10.51 1.53
N SER A 320 -2.99 10.81 2.82
CA SER A 320 -4.08 11.61 3.39
C SER A 320 -4.09 13.11 3.05
N ALA A 321 -2.97 13.80 2.79
CA ALA A 321 -3.04 15.24 2.48
C ALA A 321 -3.51 15.51 1.03
N PHE A 322 -3.42 14.49 0.16
CA PHE A 322 -3.98 14.51 -1.18
C PHE A 322 -5.22 13.61 -1.22
N GLY A 323 -6.39 14.16 -1.52
CA GLY A 323 -7.58 13.34 -1.72
C GLY A 323 -7.36 12.27 -2.80
N ARG A 324 -8.05 11.12 -2.68
CA ARG A 324 -8.02 10.04 -3.69
C ARG A 324 -8.08 10.53 -5.15
N PRO A 325 -8.96 11.50 -5.53
CA PRO A 325 -9.00 12.00 -6.90
C PRO A 325 -7.68 12.63 -7.38
N ALA A 326 -6.97 13.31 -6.48
CA ALA A 326 -5.75 14.03 -6.85
C ALA A 326 -4.61 13.08 -7.21
N LEU A 327 -4.48 11.99 -6.47
CA LEU A 327 -3.50 10.94 -6.74
C LEU A 327 -3.86 10.17 -8.01
N TRP A 328 -5.15 9.89 -8.21
CA TRP A 328 -5.63 9.24 -9.42
C TRP A 328 -5.33 10.02 -10.70
N ASN A 329 -5.44 11.34 -10.66
CA ASN A 329 -5.11 12.17 -11.81
C ASN A 329 -3.65 12.01 -12.24
N VAL A 330 -2.72 12.00 -11.27
CA VAL A 330 -1.30 11.83 -11.55
C VAL A 330 -1.03 10.41 -12.03
N LEU A 331 -1.57 9.39 -11.37
CA LEU A 331 -1.31 8.00 -11.75
C LEU A 331 -1.85 7.64 -13.13
N ASN A 332 -3.08 8.05 -13.46
CA ASN A 332 -3.62 7.84 -14.79
C ASN A 332 -2.75 8.53 -15.87
N LEU A 333 -2.15 9.69 -15.53
CA LEU A 333 -1.21 10.37 -16.39
C LEU A 333 0.12 9.64 -16.51
N THR A 334 0.69 9.15 -15.41
CA THR A 334 1.97 8.43 -15.42
C THR A 334 1.88 7.11 -16.19
N GLU A 335 0.75 6.40 -16.11
CA GLU A 335 0.51 5.17 -16.89
C GLU A 335 0.52 5.44 -18.40
N GLY A 336 -0.20 6.47 -18.85
CA GLY A 336 -0.26 6.80 -20.28
C GLY A 336 0.98 7.54 -20.78
N ASN A 337 1.69 8.26 -19.90
CA ASN A 337 2.75 9.18 -20.27
C ASN A 337 3.90 9.15 -19.24
N PRO A 338 4.77 8.12 -19.26
CA PRO A 338 5.87 7.97 -18.30
C PRO A 338 6.85 9.15 -18.27
N ILE A 339 6.89 9.93 -19.36
CA ILE A 339 7.71 11.13 -19.52
C ILE A 339 7.40 12.19 -18.46
N ILE A 340 6.20 12.21 -17.88
CA ILE A 340 5.82 13.16 -16.82
C ILE A 340 6.62 12.92 -15.52
N VAL A 341 7.13 11.70 -15.34
CA VAL A 341 7.98 11.32 -14.19
C VAL A 341 9.45 11.28 -14.59
N THR A 342 9.76 10.84 -15.81
CA THR A 342 11.14 10.49 -16.17
C THR A 342 11.88 11.56 -16.96
N GLY A 343 11.17 12.50 -17.60
CA GLY A 343 11.74 13.34 -18.66
C GLY A 343 12.09 12.54 -19.90
N LEU A 344 12.65 13.18 -20.93
CA LEU A 344 13.07 12.45 -22.14
C LEU A 344 14.33 11.64 -21.90
N SER A 345 15.30 12.19 -21.15
CA SER A 345 16.59 11.54 -20.94
C SER A 345 16.53 10.36 -19.97
N LYS A 346 15.52 10.32 -19.10
CA LYS A 346 15.43 9.42 -17.93
C LYS A 346 16.57 9.60 -16.91
N GLN A 347 17.46 10.58 -17.10
CA GLN A 347 18.59 10.87 -16.21
C GLN A 347 18.19 11.81 -15.06
N GLN A 348 17.08 12.52 -15.22
CA GLN A 348 16.56 13.48 -14.23
C GLN A 348 15.10 13.16 -13.86
N PRO A 349 14.80 11.94 -13.35
CA PRO A 349 13.46 11.61 -12.93
C PRO A 349 12.98 12.54 -11.79
N ILE A 350 11.67 12.62 -11.61
CA ILE A 350 11.05 13.26 -10.46
C ILE A 350 11.51 12.51 -9.21
N VAL A 351 12.24 13.22 -8.36
CA VAL A 351 12.72 12.69 -7.09
C VAL A 351 11.69 12.91 -5.98
N TYR A 352 12.00 12.34 -4.83
CA TYR A 352 11.24 12.44 -3.60
C TYR A 352 10.69 13.86 -3.32
N GLU A 353 11.56 14.86 -3.25
CA GLU A 353 11.20 16.24 -2.88
C GLU A 353 10.33 16.96 -3.93
N GLU A 354 10.32 16.44 -5.16
CA GLU A 354 9.60 17.01 -6.31
C GLU A 354 8.20 16.42 -6.47
N THR A 355 7.96 15.28 -5.81
CA THR A 355 6.73 14.51 -5.97
C THR A 355 5.48 15.31 -5.57
N PRO A 356 5.45 16.04 -4.44
CA PRO A 356 4.31 16.89 -4.09
C PRO A 356 4.05 18.00 -5.12
N ILE A 357 5.11 18.59 -5.68
CA ILE A 357 5.01 19.66 -6.69
C ILE A 357 4.32 19.12 -7.95
N LEU A 358 4.70 17.93 -8.41
CA LEU A 358 4.04 17.28 -9.55
C LEU A 358 2.55 17.07 -9.29
N VAL A 359 2.18 16.62 -8.09
CA VAL A 359 0.77 16.41 -7.72
C VAL A 359 0.00 17.72 -7.84
N TYR A 360 0.53 18.84 -7.34
CA TYR A 360 -0.13 20.14 -7.46
C TYR A 360 -0.25 20.61 -8.91
N ILE A 361 0.83 20.55 -9.69
CA ILE A 361 0.82 20.97 -11.10
C ILE A 361 -0.23 20.20 -11.91
N VAL A 362 -0.26 18.88 -11.76
CA VAL A 362 -1.23 18.01 -12.44
C VAL A 362 -2.65 18.32 -12.02
N ASN A 363 -2.91 18.58 -10.74
CA ASN A 363 -4.28 18.78 -10.28
C ASN A 363 -4.80 20.18 -10.55
N ASP A 364 -3.94 21.18 -10.55
CA ASP A 364 -4.31 22.55 -10.90
C ASP A 364 -4.52 22.69 -12.42
N ASN A 365 -3.81 21.90 -13.25
CA ASN A 365 -3.84 21.98 -14.71
C ASN A 365 -4.07 20.63 -15.39
N LEU A 366 -5.03 19.81 -14.94
CA LEU A 366 -5.19 18.43 -15.40
C LEU A 366 -5.25 18.26 -16.92
N ASN A 367 -5.97 19.14 -17.61
CA ASN A 367 -6.10 19.08 -19.06
C ASN A 367 -4.79 19.44 -19.77
N ASP A 368 -4.09 20.47 -19.29
CA ASP A 368 -2.80 20.86 -19.87
C ASP A 368 -1.72 19.81 -19.56
N SER A 369 -1.74 19.18 -18.37
CA SER A 369 -0.84 18.06 -18.05
C SER A 369 -1.10 16.81 -18.89
N LYS A 370 -2.36 16.56 -19.29
CA LYS A 370 -2.71 15.48 -20.24
C LYS A 370 -2.19 15.76 -21.63
N GLU A 371 -2.28 17.00 -22.10
CA GLU A 371 -1.85 17.37 -23.45
C GLU A 371 -0.33 17.57 -23.54
N PHE A 372 0.29 18.13 -22.49
CA PHE A 372 1.70 18.48 -22.42
C PHE A 372 2.41 17.86 -21.20
N PRO A 373 2.44 16.51 -21.09
CA PRO A 373 3.03 15.82 -19.94
C PRO A 373 4.53 16.12 -19.77
N TYR A 374 5.25 16.35 -20.86
CA TYR A 374 6.66 16.70 -20.81
C TYR A 374 6.92 18.10 -20.23
N ALA A 375 6.05 19.07 -20.54
CA ALA A 375 6.11 20.39 -19.93
C ALA A 375 5.78 20.36 -18.44
N ALA A 376 4.81 19.52 -18.02
CA ALA A 376 4.50 19.30 -16.61
C ALA A 376 5.70 18.71 -15.84
N TRP A 377 6.44 17.76 -16.43
CA TRP A 377 7.71 17.29 -15.87
C TRP A 377 8.72 18.44 -15.73
N ALA A 378 8.96 19.19 -16.80
CA ALA A 378 9.96 20.26 -16.81
C ALA A 378 9.64 21.36 -15.80
N LEU A 379 8.36 21.77 -15.70
CA LEU A 379 7.88 22.72 -14.70
C LEU A 379 8.08 22.19 -13.28
N THR A 380 7.83 20.90 -13.04
CA THR A 380 8.08 20.29 -11.73
C THR A 380 9.54 20.42 -11.33
N LYS A 381 10.46 20.00 -12.23
CA LYS A 381 11.92 20.09 -11.99
C LYS A 381 12.35 21.54 -11.75
N GLN A 382 11.83 22.46 -12.56
CA GLN A 382 12.25 23.86 -12.51
C GLN A 382 11.67 24.60 -11.30
N ALA A 383 10.41 24.35 -10.94
CA ALA A 383 9.80 24.87 -9.73
C ALA A 383 10.54 24.39 -8.47
N SER A 384 10.96 23.13 -8.43
CA SER A 384 11.79 22.59 -7.35
C SER A 384 13.14 23.30 -7.23
N ALA A 385 13.83 23.51 -8.35
CA ALA A 385 15.10 24.25 -8.38
C ALA A 385 14.92 25.68 -7.86
N ILE A 386 13.88 26.37 -8.32
CA ILE A 386 13.57 27.75 -7.92
C ILE A 386 13.14 27.84 -6.46
N ALA A 387 12.32 26.90 -5.97
CA ALA A 387 11.92 26.82 -4.56
C ALA A 387 13.15 26.70 -3.65
N LYS A 388 14.11 25.82 -4.00
CA LYS A 388 15.37 25.65 -3.27
C LYS A 388 16.22 26.91 -3.28
N TRP A 389 16.31 27.58 -4.42
CA TRP A 389 17.06 28.83 -4.55
C TRP A 389 16.46 29.97 -3.72
N LEU A 390 15.14 30.16 -3.81
CA LEU A 390 14.41 31.17 -3.05
C LEU A 390 14.26 30.81 -1.57
N LYS A 391 14.48 29.55 -1.19
CA LYS A 391 14.24 28.99 0.15
C LYS A 391 12.80 29.19 0.61
N VAL A 392 11.86 28.85 -0.27
CA VAL A 392 10.42 28.90 0.00
C VAL A 392 9.78 27.54 -0.24
N ASP A 393 8.74 27.21 0.51
CA ASP A 393 7.93 26.03 0.16
C ASP A 393 7.06 26.35 -1.05
N TYR A 394 6.83 25.37 -1.92
CA TYR A 394 6.07 25.55 -3.16
C TYR A 394 4.66 26.14 -2.94
N ASN A 395 4.00 25.79 -1.83
CA ASN A 395 2.67 26.27 -1.45
C ASN A 395 2.67 27.42 -0.46
N GLN A 396 3.84 27.89 -0.02
CA GLN A 396 3.92 28.97 0.95
C GLN A 396 3.42 30.27 0.31
N TYR A 397 2.51 30.95 1.00
CA TYR A 397 2.13 32.30 0.65
C TYR A 397 3.03 33.31 1.36
N LEU A 398 3.65 34.18 0.59
CA LEU A 398 4.37 35.35 1.07
C LEU A 398 3.58 36.61 0.73
N THR A 399 3.72 37.67 1.54
CA THR A 399 2.90 38.88 1.39
C THR A 399 3.76 40.09 1.07
N VAL A 400 3.38 40.85 0.04
CA VAL A 400 3.95 42.17 -0.29
C VAL A 400 2.80 43.17 -0.36
N ASN A 401 2.85 44.21 0.48
CA ASN A 401 1.81 45.26 0.54
C ASN A 401 0.38 44.71 0.63
N GLY A 402 0.17 43.67 1.45
CA GLY A 402 -1.14 43.01 1.64
C GLY A 402 -1.57 42.04 0.54
N THR A 403 -0.83 41.97 -0.58
CA THR A 403 -1.08 40.99 -1.65
C THR A 403 -0.27 39.73 -1.39
N LYS A 404 -0.92 38.56 -1.52
CA LYS A 404 -0.28 37.25 -1.33
C LYS A 404 0.24 36.72 -2.66
N TYR A 405 1.41 36.09 -2.61
CA TYR A 405 2.07 35.45 -3.74
C TYR A 405 2.57 34.07 -3.33
N SER A 406 2.46 33.09 -4.21
CA SER A 406 3.02 31.75 -4.03
C SER A 406 3.66 31.25 -5.31
N LEU A 407 4.66 30.37 -5.20
CA LEU A 407 5.28 29.75 -6.36
C LEU A 407 4.28 28.87 -7.12
N ARG A 408 3.37 28.19 -6.41
CA ARG A 408 2.28 27.42 -7.01
C ARG A 408 1.39 28.24 -7.93
N GLU A 409 0.95 29.43 -7.52
CA GLU A 409 0.10 30.29 -8.36
C GLU A 409 0.82 30.77 -9.62
N ILE A 410 2.11 31.10 -9.50
CA ILE A 410 2.96 31.50 -10.63
C ILE A 410 3.07 30.35 -11.62
N VAL A 411 3.45 29.15 -11.16
CA VAL A 411 3.61 27.97 -12.02
C VAL A 411 2.29 27.57 -12.67
N ASN A 412 1.18 27.61 -11.94
CA ASN A 412 -0.15 27.33 -12.47
C ASN A 412 -0.52 28.30 -13.61
N LYS A 413 -0.38 29.61 -13.35
CA LYS A 413 -0.67 30.65 -14.34
C LYS A 413 0.24 30.56 -15.56
N ASP A 414 1.52 30.32 -15.34
CA ASP A 414 2.51 30.18 -16.40
C ASP A 414 2.18 28.98 -17.30
N PHE A 415 1.93 27.81 -16.72
CA PHE A 415 1.63 26.60 -17.49
C PHE A 415 0.38 26.78 -18.37
N SER A 416 -0.71 27.28 -17.80
CA SER A 416 -1.93 27.62 -18.53
C SER A 416 -1.66 28.61 -19.69
N THR A 417 -0.80 29.62 -19.45
CA THR A 417 -0.43 30.62 -20.46
C THR A 417 0.34 29.97 -21.61
N LEU A 418 1.41 29.23 -21.31
CA LEU A 418 2.25 28.57 -22.31
C LEU A 418 1.48 27.50 -23.11
N ALA A 419 0.58 26.76 -22.46
CA ALA A 419 -0.29 25.77 -23.10
C ALA A 419 -1.24 26.44 -24.11
N ASN A 420 -1.92 27.52 -23.70
CA ASN A 420 -2.79 28.31 -24.58
C ASN A 420 -2.02 28.92 -25.77
N TYR A 421 -0.81 29.43 -25.54
CA TYR A 421 0.05 29.98 -26.59
C TYR A 421 0.51 28.93 -27.59
N THR A 422 0.86 27.73 -27.09
CA THR A 422 1.21 26.58 -27.92
C THR A 422 0.04 26.18 -28.82
N ARG A 423 -1.16 26.01 -28.25
CA ARG A 423 -2.37 25.66 -29.02
C ARG A 423 -2.71 26.68 -30.11
N LYS A 424 -2.44 27.97 -29.85
CA LYS A 424 -2.65 29.06 -30.80
C LYS A 424 -1.54 29.22 -31.83
N GLY A 425 -0.50 28.37 -31.80
CA GLY A 425 0.65 28.47 -32.70
C GLY A 425 1.44 29.77 -32.53
N LYS A 426 1.40 30.37 -31.34
CA LYS A 426 2.11 31.61 -31.04
C LYS A 426 3.58 31.38 -30.67
N MET A 427 3.94 30.16 -30.28
CA MET A 427 5.31 29.81 -29.89
C MET A 427 6.13 29.40 -31.12
N VAL A 428 7.39 29.81 -31.18
CA VAL A 428 8.37 29.32 -32.17
C VAL A 428 8.63 27.83 -31.96
N LEU A 429 8.77 27.41 -30.70
CA LEU A 429 8.75 26.00 -30.30
C LEU A 429 7.64 25.82 -29.28
N GLY A 430 6.70 24.93 -29.55
CA GLY A 430 5.62 24.50 -28.67
C GLY A 430 6.09 23.58 -27.55
N LEU A 431 5.16 23.18 -26.69
CA LEU A 431 5.44 22.37 -25.49
C LEU A 431 5.60 20.87 -25.76
N LYS A 432 5.63 20.46 -27.04
CA LYS A 432 5.76 19.05 -27.41
C LYS A 432 7.22 18.63 -27.59
N PRO A 433 7.62 17.42 -27.15
CA PRO A 433 9.00 16.96 -27.22
C PRO A 433 9.52 16.85 -28.66
N GLU A 434 8.68 16.44 -29.61
CA GLU A 434 9.07 16.29 -31.02
C GLU A 434 9.55 17.59 -31.66
N GLU A 435 9.02 18.74 -31.24
CA GLU A 435 9.41 20.06 -31.76
C GLU A 435 10.85 20.43 -31.33
N LEU A 436 11.23 20.11 -30.09
CA LEU A 436 12.61 20.31 -29.61
C LEU A 436 13.57 19.32 -30.28
N LEU A 437 13.19 18.04 -30.31
CA LEU A 437 14.03 16.98 -30.87
C LEU A 437 14.30 17.17 -32.37
N ALA A 438 13.40 17.82 -33.11
CA ALA A 438 13.59 18.13 -34.52
C ALA A 438 14.79 19.07 -34.79
N LEU A 439 15.19 19.87 -33.81
CA LEU A 439 16.28 20.83 -33.95
C LEU A 439 17.65 20.31 -33.47
N ILE A 440 17.67 19.18 -32.75
CA ILE A 440 18.88 18.56 -32.21
C ILE A 440 19.25 17.36 -33.09
N PRO A 441 20.51 17.23 -33.55
CA PRO A 441 20.93 16.12 -34.41
C PRO A 441 20.51 14.76 -33.83
N SER A 442 19.99 13.88 -34.68
CA SER A 442 19.45 12.59 -34.24
C SER A 442 20.50 11.64 -33.67
N ASP A 443 21.74 11.81 -34.09
CA ASP A 443 22.94 11.08 -33.68
C ASP A 443 23.70 11.76 -32.53
N HIS A 444 23.23 12.91 -32.03
CA HIS A 444 23.90 13.58 -30.91
C HIS A 444 23.77 12.74 -29.63
N PRO A 445 24.88 12.37 -28.96
CA PRO A 445 24.85 11.42 -27.83
C PRO A 445 24.07 11.95 -26.62
N SER A 446 23.97 13.27 -26.46
CA SER A 446 23.22 13.93 -25.38
C SER A 446 21.87 14.51 -25.82
N ARG A 447 21.33 14.08 -26.97
CA ARG A 447 20.11 14.66 -27.58
C ARG A 447 18.95 14.87 -26.60
N TYR A 448 18.63 13.85 -25.80
CA TYR A 448 17.52 13.93 -24.85
C TYR A 448 17.83 14.79 -23.62
N VAL A 449 19.09 14.84 -23.17
CA VAL A 449 19.52 15.70 -22.06
C VAL A 449 19.46 17.18 -22.47
N ILE A 450 19.88 17.49 -23.70
CA ILE A 450 19.75 18.84 -24.27
C ILE A 450 18.28 19.24 -24.32
N ALA A 451 17.40 18.38 -24.84
CA ALA A 451 15.96 18.65 -24.89
C ALA A 451 15.36 18.89 -23.50
N ASP A 452 15.80 18.13 -22.49
CA ASP A 452 15.40 18.28 -21.09
C ASP A 452 15.77 19.67 -20.55
N TYR A 453 17.01 20.13 -20.77
CA TYR A 453 17.42 21.48 -20.39
C TYR A 453 16.68 22.57 -21.18
N TRP A 454 16.47 22.37 -22.47
CA TRP A 454 15.70 23.30 -23.31
C TRP A 454 14.27 23.47 -22.84
N MET A 455 13.57 22.37 -22.54
CA MET A 455 12.20 22.44 -22.05
C MET A 455 12.16 23.16 -20.71
N ARG A 456 13.05 22.83 -19.76
CA ARG A 456 13.13 23.50 -18.45
C ARG A 456 13.38 25.00 -18.56
N GLN A 457 14.35 25.41 -19.39
CA GLN A 457 14.66 26.82 -19.61
C GLN A 457 13.49 27.59 -20.21
N LYS A 458 12.75 26.93 -21.11
CA LYS A 458 11.61 27.54 -21.80
C LYS A 458 10.34 27.61 -20.95
N VAL A 459 10.12 26.68 -20.03
CA VAL A 459 8.86 26.67 -19.26
C VAL A 459 8.88 27.53 -18.01
N LEU A 460 10.05 27.78 -17.41
CA LEU A 460 10.15 28.59 -16.19
C LEU A 460 11.59 29.12 -15.98
N PRO A 461 12.08 30.03 -16.84
CA PRO A 461 13.44 30.56 -16.74
C PRO A 461 13.62 31.33 -15.43
N GLN A 462 14.81 31.26 -14.84
CA GLN A 462 15.11 31.94 -13.60
C GLN A 462 14.96 33.46 -13.70
N SER A 463 15.33 34.07 -14.85
CA SER A 463 15.20 35.51 -15.12
C SER A 463 13.78 36.03 -14.89
N LEU A 464 12.75 35.16 -14.94
CA LEU A 464 11.36 35.53 -14.61
C LEU A 464 11.21 36.06 -13.19
N PHE A 465 12.08 35.67 -12.26
CA PHE A 465 11.97 35.96 -10.83
C PHE A 465 12.79 37.15 -10.37
N TYR A 466 13.67 37.69 -11.21
CA TYR A 466 14.55 38.80 -10.81
C TYR A 466 14.75 39.86 -11.87
N ASN A 467 14.27 39.69 -13.10
CA ASN A 467 14.28 40.76 -14.11
C ASN A 467 12.87 41.36 -14.25
N VAL A 468 12.73 42.67 -14.10
CA VAL A 468 11.45 43.39 -14.22
C VAL A 468 11.24 43.75 -15.70
N TRP A 469 10.54 42.87 -16.41
CA TRP A 469 10.46 42.89 -17.88
C TRP A 469 9.99 44.22 -18.45
N GLN A 470 8.90 44.76 -17.91
CA GLN A 470 8.28 46.00 -18.40
C GLN A 470 9.21 47.22 -18.34
N GLU A 471 10.02 47.29 -17.30
CA GLU A 471 10.94 48.42 -17.05
C GLU A 471 12.35 48.14 -17.59
N SER A 472 12.61 46.88 -17.96
CA SER A 472 13.94 46.40 -18.34
C SER A 472 14.95 46.84 -17.28
N VAL A 473 14.67 46.47 -16.02
CA VAL A 473 15.50 46.69 -14.83
C VAL A 473 15.63 45.42 -14.02
N LEU A 474 16.77 45.22 -13.38
CA LEU A 474 16.97 44.09 -12.48
C LEU A 474 16.25 44.36 -11.15
N GLY A 475 15.83 43.28 -10.49
CA GLY A 475 14.98 43.34 -9.31
C GLY A 475 15.61 44.13 -8.18
N TRP A 476 16.92 44.04 -7.99
CA TRP A 476 17.63 44.80 -6.96
C TRP A 476 17.84 46.28 -7.31
N GLU A 477 17.75 46.67 -8.59
CA GLU A 477 17.75 48.09 -8.97
C GLU A 477 16.44 48.76 -8.51
N LYS A 478 15.34 48.01 -8.60
CA LYS A 478 14.01 48.46 -8.16
C LYS A 478 13.74 48.24 -6.68
N TYR A 479 14.32 47.18 -6.12
CA TYR A 479 14.14 46.73 -4.74
C TYR A 479 15.53 46.51 -4.10
N PRO A 480 16.20 47.56 -3.60
CA PRO A 480 17.61 47.49 -3.16
C PRO A 480 17.93 46.45 -2.08
N ASP A 481 16.93 45.98 -1.35
CA ASP A 481 17.02 44.96 -0.30
C ASP A 481 16.70 43.54 -0.79
N PHE A 482 16.36 43.36 -2.07
CA PHE A 482 16.00 42.09 -2.69
C PHE A 482 17.18 41.09 -2.75
N MET A 483 18.33 41.57 -3.20
CA MET A 483 19.57 40.83 -3.44
C MET A 483 20.77 41.76 -3.25
N PRO A 484 21.96 41.25 -2.88
CA PRO A 484 23.13 42.09 -2.70
C PRO A 484 23.58 42.66 -4.06
N HIS A 485 23.91 43.94 -4.10
CA HIS A 485 24.48 44.56 -5.30
C HIS A 485 25.91 44.03 -5.50
N THR A 486 26.14 43.21 -6.51
CA THR A 486 27.47 42.73 -6.91
C THR A 486 27.83 43.22 -8.31
N ASN A 487 29.10 43.57 -8.51
CA ASN A 487 29.65 44.07 -9.78
C ASN A 487 30.13 42.90 -10.67
N GLY A 488 29.25 41.97 -11.08
CA GLY A 488 29.62 40.85 -11.96
C GLY A 488 28.41 40.11 -12.57
N PRO A 489 28.63 39.18 -13.53
CA PRO A 489 27.60 38.34 -14.13
C PRO A 489 26.78 37.61 -13.07
N TYR A 490 25.47 37.68 -13.25
CA TYR A 490 24.51 37.36 -12.20
C TYR A 490 24.22 35.86 -12.17
N THR A 491 25.05 35.13 -11.43
CA THR A 491 24.92 33.67 -11.33
C THR A 491 23.69 33.27 -10.49
N PRO A 492 23.05 32.12 -10.79
CA PRO A 492 21.97 31.52 -10.00
C PRO A 492 22.32 31.24 -8.53
N THR A 493 23.59 31.39 -8.14
CA THR A 493 24.10 31.10 -6.80
C THR A 493 23.87 32.23 -5.81
N PHE A 494 23.43 33.41 -6.28
CA PHE A 494 23.19 34.55 -5.40
C PHE A 494 22.05 34.28 -4.42
N LYS A 495 22.30 34.63 -3.16
CA LYS A 495 21.33 34.53 -2.07
C LYS A 495 20.24 35.59 -2.26
N VAL A 496 19.00 35.13 -2.38
CA VAL A 496 17.80 35.99 -2.35
C VAL A 496 17.50 36.33 -0.89
N TYR A 497 17.45 37.61 -0.55
CA TYR A 497 17.10 38.05 0.81
C TYR A 497 15.60 38.26 0.99
N ARG A 498 14.90 38.62 -0.09
CA ARG A 498 13.46 38.89 -0.10
C ARG A 498 12.74 38.02 -1.13
N PRO A 499 12.52 36.73 -0.85
CA PRO A 499 11.87 35.82 -1.79
C PRO A 499 10.44 36.28 -2.15
N GLU A 500 9.75 37.01 -1.27
CA GLU A 500 8.43 37.59 -1.55
C GLU A 500 8.46 38.60 -2.71
N ILE A 501 9.59 39.31 -2.88
CA ILE A 501 9.79 40.25 -4.00
C ILE A 501 10.05 39.48 -5.29
N ALA A 502 10.80 38.36 -5.26
CA ALA A 502 10.99 37.50 -6.44
C ALA A 502 9.64 36.97 -6.97
N LEU A 503 8.79 36.47 -6.07
CA LEU A 503 7.46 35.97 -6.45
C LEU A 503 6.58 37.09 -7.01
N LYS A 504 6.67 38.30 -6.45
CA LYS A 504 5.99 39.49 -7.00
C LYS A 504 6.49 39.82 -8.41
N ILE A 505 7.80 39.88 -8.64
CA ILE A 505 8.39 40.17 -9.96
C ILE A 505 7.91 39.16 -11.00
N ALA A 506 7.95 37.87 -10.69
CA ALA A 506 7.46 36.82 -11.59
C ALA A 506 5.96 36.98 -11.90
N THR A 507 5.16 37.31 -10.90
CA THR A 507 3.72 37.55 -11.09
C THR A 507 3.45 38.75 -12.00
N ASP A 508 4.18 39.85 -11.81
CA ASP A 508 4.08 41.05 -12.63
C ASP A 508 4.53 40.77 -14.08
N ASN A 509 5.62 40.02 -14.25
CA ASN A 509 6.08 39.59 -15.58
C ASN A 509 5.03 38.74 -16.30
N LEU A 510 4.38 37.81 -15.60
CA LEU A 510 3.27 37.02 -16.16
C LEU A 510 2.03 37.88 -16.48
N ASN A 511 1.79 38.97 -15.76
CA ASN A 511 0.75 39.95 -16.12
C ASN A 511 1.12 40.73 -17.39
N TYR A 512 2.42 40.93 -17.63
CA TYR A 512 2.95 41.62 -18.81
C TYR A 512 3.17 40.69 -20.03
N PHE A 513 3.04 39.38 -19.86
CA PHE A 513 3.45 38.37 -20.85
C PHE A 513 2.91 38.64 -22.27
N ASP A 514 1.61 38.95 -22.41
CA ASP A 514 1.00 39.24 -23.72
C ASP A 514 1.64 40.46 -24.42
N GLN A 515 1.94 41.52 -23.66
CA GLN A 515 2.56 42.73 -24.19
C GLN A 515 4.02 42.46 -24.59
N GLY A 516 4.76 41.77 -23.72
CA GLY A 516 6.13 41.33 -24.00
C GLY A 516 6.19 40.44 -25.25
N HIS A 517 5.34 39.43 -25.34
CA HIS A 517 5.21 38.55 -26.49
C HIS A 517 4.93 39.33 -27.78
N ASN A 518 3.90 40.18 -27.79
CA ASN A 518 3.52 40.93 -28.99
C ASN A 518 4.65 41.87 -29.44
N SER A 519 5.37 42.48 -28.50
CA SER A 519 6.54 43.30 -28.79
C SER A 519 7.66 42.48 -29.44
N VAL A 520 7.97 41.29 -28.92
CA VAL A 520 8.99 40.39 -29.50
C VAL A 520 8.57 39.91 -30.90
N VAL A 521 7.31 39.52 -31.08
CA VAL A 521 6.79 39.07 -32.38
C VAL A 521 6.84 40.19 -33.42
N ASP A 522 6.57 41.45 -33.05
CA ASP A 522 6.72 42.58 -33.96
C ASP A 522 8.17 42.73 -34.45
N VAL A 523 9.15 42.59 -33.55
CA VAL A 523 10.57 42.63 -33.91
C VAL A 523 10.96 41.47 -34.83
N ILE A 524 10.46 40.26 -34.58
CA ILE A 524 10.76 39.09 -35.42
C ILE A 524 10.19 39.27 -36.84
N LYS A 525 8.96 39.80 -36.95
CA LYS A 525 8.31 40.04 -38.24
C LYS A 525 8.91 41.24 -38.98
N ASN A 526 9.39 42.24 -38.24
CA ASN A 526 9.89 43.49 -38.78
C ASN A 526 11.30 43.80 -38.24
N PRO A 527 12.32 42.97 -38.53
CA PRO A 527 13.63 43.08 -37.88
C PRO A 527 14.44 44.31 -38.30
N ASP A 528 14.04 44.97 -39.40
CA ASP A 528 14.60 46.22 -39.91
C ASP A 528 13.84 47.47 -39.41
N LYS A 529 12.73 47.29 -38.68
CA LYS A 529 11.98 48.40 -38.08
C LYS A 529 12.83 49.02 -36.97
N PRO A 530 13.05 50.35 -36.97
CA PRO A 530 13.74 51.02 -35.89
C PRO A 530 13.05 50.74 -34.55
N LEU A 531 13.85 50.32 -33.57
CA LEU A 531 13.47 50.27 -32.18
C LEU A 531 13.66 51.67 -31.58
N ALA A 532 13.42 51.79 -30.28
CA ALA A 532 13.74 53.05 -29.64
C ALA A 532 15.25 53.32 -29.67
N TYR A 533 15.64 54.59 -29.80
CA TYR A 533 16.97 55.07 -30.24
C TYR A 533 17.26 54.99 -31.74
N GLY A 534 16.29 54.59 -32.57
CA GLY A 534 16.36 54.76 -34.02
C GLY A 534 17.12 53.66 -34.76
N TRP A 535 17.71 52.70 -34.06
CA TRP A 535 18.31 51.49 -34.65
C TRP A 535 17.34 50.31 -34.57
N SER A 536 17.28 49.54 -35.65
CA SER A 536 16.59 48.25 -35.72
C SER A 536 17.32 47.17 -34.92
N ALA A 537 16.67 46.03 -34.67
CA ALA A 537 17.30 44.91 -33.96
C ALA A 537 18.57 44.41 -34.66
N LYS A 538 18.58 44.36 -36.00
CA LYS A 538 19.77 44.00 -36.79
C LYS A 538 20.89 45.02 -36.63
N GLU A 539 20.56 46.30 -36.69
CA GLU A 539 21.54 47.37 -36.51
C GLU A 539 22.12 47.36 -35.10
N TRP A 540 21.31 47.06 -34.08
CA TRP A 540 21.80 46.85 -32.72
C TRP A 540 22.83 45.73 -32.66
N ILE A 541 22.57 44.56 -33.25
CA ILE A 541 23.56 43.46 -33.28
C ILE A 541 24.85 43.87 -34.00
N ARG A 542 24.75 44.54 -35.16
CA ARG A 542 25.92 44.99 -35.92
C ARG A 542 26.72 46.08 -35.19
N ASN A 543 26.05 47.08 -34.63
CA ASN A 543 26.68 48.23 -33.98
C ASN A 543 27.18 47.94 -32.56
N TYR A 544 26.43 47.16 -31.78
CA TYR A 544 26.83 46.79 -30.42
C TYR A 544 28.15 46.03 -30.42
N ARG A 545 28.33 45.14 -31.41
CA ARG A 545 29.60 44.47 -31.62
C ARG A 545 30.72 45.40 -32.05
N HIS A 546 30.49 46.31 -32.98
CA HIS A 546 31.50 47.31 -33.33
C HIS A 546 31.96 48.11 -32.08
N ARG A 547 31.03 48.43 -31.16
CA ARG A 547 31.32 49.13 -29.90
C ARG A 547 32.00 48.28 -28.82
N LEU A 548 31.68 46.99 -28.68
CA LEU A 548 32.33 46.09 -27.72
C LEU A 548 33.67 45.54 -28.22
N LEU A 549 33.85 45.39 -29.54
CA LEU A 549 34.83 44.47 -30.13
C LEU A 549 35.87 45.15 -31.03
N VAL A 550 35.62 46.38 -31.48
CA VAL A 550 36.50 47.11 -32.45
C VAL A 550 36.84 48.51 -31.96
N SER A 551 36.59 48.82 -30.69
CA SER A 551 37.05 50.07 -30.09
C SER A 551 38.56 50.23 -30.32
N GLU A 552 38.97 51.28 -31.04
CA GLU A 552 40.38 51.65 -31.18
C GLU A 552 41.00 52.04 -29.82
N ASP A 553 40.18 52.25 -28.79
CA ASP A 553 40.64 52.41 -27.40
C ASP A 553 41.07 51.04 -26.84
N PRO A 554 42.39 50.82 -26.60
CA PRO A 554 42.93 49.57 -26.08
C PRO A 554 42.35 49.17 -24.72
N LYS A 555 41.72 50.12 -23.99
CA LYS A 555 41.09 49.87 -22.70
C LYS A 555 39.86 48.96 -22.77
N PHE A 556 39.26 48.76 -23.94
CA PHE A 556 38.06 47.92 -24.11
C PHE A 556 38.30 46.67 -24.97
N ASN A 557 39.51 46.48 -25.51
CA ASN A 557 39.83 45.33 -26.36
C ASN A 557 40.34 44.13 -25.53
N TYR A 558 39.46 43.59 -24.67
CA TYR A 558 39.82 42.51 -23.76
C TYR A 558 39.99 41.15 -24.44
N PHE A 559 39.36 40.95 -25.60
CA PHE A 559 39.35 39.69 -26.33
C PHE A 559 39.74 39.90 -27.82
N PRO A 560 41.01 40.21 -28.11
CA PRO A 560 41.44 40.67 -29.42
C PRO A 560 41.36 39.61 -30.53
N ASN A 561 41.26 38.33 -30.21
CA ASN A 561 41.11 37.26 -31.20
C ASN A 561 39.70 36.65 -31.20
N THR A 562 39.08 36.51 -30.03
CA THR A 562 37.73 35.95 -29.87
C THR A 562 36.68 36.89 -30.46
N SER A 563 36.81 38.19 -30.19
CA SER A 563 35.83 39.18 -30.64
C SER A 563 35.69 39.26 -32.16
N PRO A 564 36.77 39.35 -32.95
CA PRO A 564 36.66 39.38 -34.41
C PRO A 564 36.07 38.10 -35.02
N GLU A 565 36.38 36.92 -34.46
CA GLU A 565 35.80 35.66 -34.96
C GLU A 565 34.30 35.57 -34.63
N GLY A 566 33.91 35.96 -33.42
CA GLY A 566 32.51 36.07 -33.05
C GLY A 566 31.75 37.07 -33.93
N GLU A 567 32.34 38.22 -34.27
CA GLU A 567 31.72 39.20 -35.16
C GLU A 567 31.43 38.60 -36.55
N LYS A 568 32.43 37.92 -37.13
CA LYS A 568 32.29 37.28 -38.45
C LYS A 568 31.23 36.17 -38.43
N ASP A 569 31.23 35.32 -37.41
CA ASP A 569 30.27 34.22 -37.26
C ASP A 569 28.84 34.77 -37.04
N ILE A 570 28.66 35.70 -36.11
CA ILE A 570 27.34 36.26 -35.81
C ILE A 570 26.78 37.07 -36.98
N THR A 571 27.60 37.86 -37.68
CA THR A 571 27.15 38.58 -38.88
C THR A 571 26.72 37.61 -39.97
N LEU A 572 27.49 36.53 -40.17
CA LEU A 572 27.13 35.48 -41.12
C LEU A 572 25.81 34.80 -40.75
N LEU A 573 25.58 34.50 -39.47
CA LEU A 573 24.30 33.95 -39.00
C LEU A 573 23.14 34.94 -39.14
N LEU A 574 23.38 36.23 -38.86
CA LEU A 574 22.37 37.28 -39.01
C LEU A 574 21.89 37.39 -40.46
N ASP A 575 22.81 37.28 -41.42
CA ASP A 575 22.50 37.46 -42.84
C ASP A 575 22.02 36.14 -43.49
N LYS A 576 22.73 35.03 -43.23
CA LYS A 576 22.58 33.76 -43.95
C LYS A 576 22.19 32.57 -43.08
N GLY A 577 22.15 32.72 -41.76
CA GLY A 577 21.74 31.67 -40.85
C GLY A 577 20.27 31.28 -41.02
N SER A 578 19.91 30.19 -40.36
CA SER A 578 18.55 29.67 -40.24
C SER A 578 17.62 30.69 -39.57
N ASN A 579 16.31 30.47 -39.72
CA ASN A 579 15.32 31.30 -39.03
C ASN A 579 15.49 31.26 -37.51
N ILE A 580 15.88 30.11 -36.93
CA ILE A 580 16.14 29.97 -35.50
C ILE A 580 17.32 30.83 -35.07
N ALA A 581 18.43 30.79 -35.81
CA ALA A 581 19.60 31.62 -35.52
C ALA A 581 19.27 33.12 -35.63
N LYS A 582 18.55 33.52 -36.69
CA LYS A 582 18.15 34.92 -36.90
C LYS A 582 17.21 35.44 -35.82
N ILE A 583 16.19 34.67 -35.44
CA ILE A 583 15.23 35.03 -34.39
C ILE A 583 15.97 35.28 -33.06
N ASN A 584 16.85 34.35 -32.67
CA ASN A 584 17.71 34.49 -31.50
C ASN A 584 18.49 35.82 -31.49
N LEU A 585 19.09 36.18 -32.63
CA LEU A 585 19.85 37.43 -32.76
C LEU A 585 18.94 38.67 -32.75
N TYR A 586 17.75 38.62 -33.35
CA TYR A 586 16.81 39.74 -33.30
C TYR A 586 16.29 40.00 -31.89
N ILE A 587 16.06 38.94 -31.12
CA ILE A 587 15.66 39.03 -29.71
C ILE A 587 16.74 39.71 -28.88
N TYR A 588 18.00 39.34 -29.11
CA TYR A 588 19.12 39.98 -28.43
C TYR A 588 19.31 41.43 -28.87
N GLY A 589 19.14 41.72 -30.17
CA GLY A 589 19.12 43.09 -30.69
C GLY A 589 18.04 43.95 -30.02
N LYS A 590 16.87 43.36 -29.73
CA LYS A 590 15.82 44.03 -28.96
C LYS A 590 16.24 44.30 -27.52
N SER A 591 16.81 43.31 -26.82
CA SER A 591 17.20 43.51 -25.41
C SER A 591 18.30 44.57 -25.25
N LEU A 592 19.16 44.71 -26.27
CA LEU A 592 20.14 45.81 -26.36
C LEU A 592 19.47 47.18 -26.48
N SER A 593 18.40 47.31 -27.27
CA SER A 593 17.60 48.54 -27.36
C SER A 593 16.87 48.85 -26.05
N ASP A 594 16.24 47.84 -25.44
CA ASP A 594 15.48 47.95 -24.19
C ASP A 594 16.36 48.48 -23.03
N ARG A 595 17.65 48.09 -23.00
CA ARG A 595 18.63 48.60 -22.03
C ARG A 595 18.72 50.13 -22.06
N VAL A 596 18.71 50.74 -23.25
CA VAL A 596 18.94 52.18 -23.39
C VAL A 596 17.71 52.98 -22.94
N LEU A 597 16.51 52.38 -22.90
CA LEU A 597 15.22 53.08 -22.69
C LEU A 597 14.71 53.24 -21.25
N GLY A 598 15.45 52.77 -20.24
CA GLY A 598 14.92 52.84 -18.87
C GLY A 598 14.71 54.29 -18.40
N PRO A 599 13.65 54.59 -17.64
CA PRO A 599 13.29 55.94 -17.21
C PRO A 599 14.24 56.59 -16.19
N VAL A 600 15.49 56.14 -16.06
CA VAL A 600 16.45 56.70 -15.09
C VAL A 600 17.75 57.03 -15.81
N TYR A 601 17.83 58.26 -16.31
CA TYR A 601 19.03 58.86 -16.93
C TYR A 601 20.20 59.07 -15.95
N GLU A 602 20.07 58.69 -14.67
CA GLU A 602 21.04 59.01 -13.62
C GLU A 602 22.05 57.89 -13.29
N ARG A 603 21.88 56.66 -13.82
CA ARG A 603 22.87 55.58 -13.65
C ARG A 603 23.04 54.75 -14.92
N PRO A 604 24.27 54.39 -15.33
CA PRO A 604 24.48 53.39 -16.36
C PRO A 604 23.89 52.06 -15.90
N LYS A 605 22.89 51.54 -16.63
CA LYS A 605 22.30 50.23 -16.32
C LYS A 605 23.36 49.13 -16.39
N PRO A 606 23.33 48.13 -15.48
CA PRO A 606 24.23 46.99 -15.50
C PRO A 606 24.27 46.36 -16.89
N GLU A 607 25.47 46.13 -17.40
CA GLU A 607 25.68 45.55 -18.72
C GLU A 607 24.95 44.22 -18.88
N GLU A 608 24.94 43.42 -17.83
CA GLU A 608 24.37 42.06 -17.79
C GLU A 608 22.83 42.00 -17.90
N GLN A 609 22.11 43.10 -17.61
CA GLN A 609 20.65 43.16 -17.75
C GLN A 609 20.15 42.75 -19.14
N ARG A 610 20.90 43.10 -20.19
CA ARG A 610 20.56 42.78 -21.59
C ARG A 610 20.44 41.26 -21.82
N ASN A 611 21.17 40.45 -21.05
CA ASN A 611 21.20 39.00 -21.19
C ASN A 611 19.93 38.39 -20.61
N ASP A 612 19.58 38.77 -19.39
CA ASP A 612 18.33 38.36 -18.74
C ASP A 612 17.09 38.84 -19.48
N GLN A 613 17.15 40.07 -20.01
CA GLN A 613 16.07 40.60 -20.83
C GLN A 613 15.93 39.83 -22.15
N SER A 614 17.04 39.36 -22.73
CA SER A 614 17.00 38.46 -23.88
C SER A 614 16.33 37.14 -23.54
N ILE A 615 16.66 36.53 -22.39
CA ILE A 615 16.03 35.28 -21.94
C ILE A 615 14.52 35.44 -21.78
N LEU A 616 14.04 36.52 -21.14
CA LEU A 616 12.60 36.77 -21.02
C LEU A 616 11.92 36.95 -22.38
N ASN A 617 12.57 37.68 -23.29
CA ASN A 617 12.06 37.86 -24.64
C ASN A 617 12.00 36.51 -25.39
N ALA A 618 13.00 35.64 -25.25
CA ALA A 618 13.04 34.31 -25.85
C ALA A 618 11.99 33.37 -25.25
N TYR A 619 11.83 33.38 -23.92
CA TYR A 619 10.78 32.68 -23.18
C TYR A 619 9.38 33.03 -23.68
N SER A 620 9.12 34.32 -23.97
CA SER A 620 7.82 34.80 -24.46
C SER A 620 7.33 34.14 -25.75
N ILE A 621 8.25 33.62 -26.56
CA ILE A 621 7.98 32.94 -27.82
C ILE A 621 8.36 31.46 -27.78
N GLY A 622 8.73 30.94 -26.61
CA GLY A 622 9.06 29.53 -26.43
C GLY A 622 10.43 29.11 -27.00
N LEU A 623 11.42 29.99 -27.04
CA LEU A 623 12.77 29.67 -27.49
C LEU A 623 13.72 29.59 -26.28
N PRO A 624 14.41 28.45 -26.04
CA PRO A 624 15.36 28.36 -24.94
C PRO A 624 16.62 29.17 -25.26
N GLN A 625 17.03 29.99 -24.29
CA GLN A 625 18.25 30.80 -24.33
C GLN A 625 18.90 30.76 -22.95
N PHE A 626 20.23 30.68 -22.93
CA PHE A 626 21.01 30.50 -21.71
C PHE A 626 22.00 31.66 -21.54
N ILE A 627 22.37 31.98 -20.30
CA ILE A 627 23.54 32.83 -20.02
C ILE A 627 24.78 31.94 -20.04
N SER A 628 25.79 32.37 -20.79
CA SER A 628 27.11 31.78 -20.78
C SER A 628 28.15 32.85 -20.49
N ASP A 629 29.01 32.55 -19.52
CA ASP A 629 30.08 33.44 -19.14
C ASP A 629 31.38 33.06 -19.86
N THR A 630 32.08 34.08 -20.33
CA THR A 630 33.46 33.97 -20.82
C THR A 630 34.38 34.69 -19.84
N ALA A 631 35.32 33.96 -19.22
CA ALA A 631 36.28 34.56 -18.32
C ALA A 631 37.20 35.53 -19.06
N TYR A 632 37.42 36.72 -18.48
CA TYR A 632 38.39 37.66 -19.03
C TYR A 632 39.80 37.04 -19.01
N PRO A 633 40.63 37.28 -20.02
CA PRO A 633 42.01 36.82 -20.02
C PRO A 633 42.77 37.29 -18.78
N LEU A 634 43.60 36.41 -18.21
CA LEU A 634 44.43 36.74 -17.04
C LEU A 634 45.44 37.86 -17.30
N SER A 635 45.69 38.20 -18.56
CA SER A 635 46.56 39.30 -18.98
C SER A 635 45.87 40.67 -18.97
N THR A 636 44.58 40.76 -18.63
CA THR A 636 43.81 42.01 -18.59
C THR A 636 43.68 42.55 -17.16
N ASP A 637 43.32 43.83 -17.00
CA ASP A 637 42.99 44.44 -15.71
C ASP A 637 41.66 43.91 -15.11
N ARG A 638 40.90 43.14 -15.90
CA ARG A 638 39.70 42.41 -15.50
C ARG A 638 39.96 40.93 -15.23
N ALA A 639 41.21 40.53 -15.01
CA ALA A 639 41.53 39.18 -14.58
C ALA A 639 40.61 38.76 -13.40
N TYR A 640 40.12 37.51 -13.43
CA TYR A 640 39.14 36.96 -12.48
C TYR A 640 37.70 37.45 -12.62
N TRP A 641 37.40 38.32 -13.59
CA TRP A 641 36.02 38.65 -13.93
C TRP A 641 35.54 37.73 -15.04
N VAL A 642 34.23 37.71 -15.23
CA VAL A 642 33.54 37.02 -16.32
C VAL A 642 32.70 38.02 -17.10
N HIS A 643 32.54 37.77 -18.40
CA HIS A 643 31.66 38.54 -19.27
C HIS A 643 30.49 37.65 -19.68
N GLY A 644 29.29 37.99 -19.22
CA GLY A 644 28.10 37.24 -19.55
C GLY A 644 27.59 37.60 -20.93
N GLU A 645 27.26 36.59 -21.72
CA GLU A 645 26.63 36.73 -23.03
C GLU A 645 25.56 35.65 -23.21
N PRO A 646 24.50 35.91 -23.99
CA PRO A 646 23.56 34.86 -24.30
C PRO A 646 24.21 33.80 -25.19
N SER A 647 23.79 32.56 -24.99
CA SER A 647 24.04 31.46 -25.90
C SER A 647 22.76 31.06 -26.61
N PHE A 648 22.86 30.91 -27.93
CA PHE A 648 21.70 30.67 -28.80
C PHE A 648 21.72 29.26 -29.37
N ILE A 649 20.53 28.75 -29.64
CA ILE A 649 20.36 27.52 -30.39
C ILE A 649 20.90 27.71 -31.80
N ILE A 650 21.71 26.76 -32.26
CA ILE A 650 22.17 26.68 -33.64
C ILE A 650 21.77 25.35 -34.25
N LEU A 651 21.41 25.37 -35.54
CA LEU A 651 21.04 24.16 -36.27
C LEU A 651 22.25 23.52 -36.98
N PRO A 652 22.18 22.24 -37.38
CA PRO A 652 23.24 21.61 -38.18
C PRO A 652 23.59 22.37 -39.47
N SER A 653 22.60 23.03 -40.08
CA SER A 653 22.80 23.90 -41.24
C SER A 653 23.62 25.15 -40.89
N ASP A 654 23.41 25.72 -39.70
CA ASP A 654 24.15 26.87 -39.22
C ASP A 654 25.60 26.50 -38.91
N ILE A 655 25.80 25.35 -38.25
CA ILE A 655 27.15 24.79 -38.02
C ILE A 655 27.89 24.60 -39.34
N SER A 656 27.23 23.99 -40.33
CA SER A 656 27.81 23.78 -41.66
C SER A 656 28.17 25.10 -42.33
N LEU A 657 27.30 26.10 -42.25
CA LEU A 657 27.54 27.45 -42.77
C LEU A 657 28.75 28.12 -42.09
N LEU A 658 28.87 27.98 -40.76
CA LEU A 658 30.00 28.51 -40.01
C LEU A 658 31.31 27.81 -40.40
N TYR A 659 31.30 26.48 -40.62
CA TYR A 659 32.50 25.76 -41.07
C TYR A 659 32.90 26.08 -42.51
N GLN A 660 31.96 26.46 -43.38
CA GLN A 660 32.29 26.98 -44.71
C GLN A 660 33.06 28.30 -44.65
N ARG A 661 32.81 29.14 -43.63
CA ARG A 661 33.54 30.39 -43.41
C ARG A 661 34.95 30.15 -42.88
N SER A 662 35.07 29.30 -41.87
CA SER A 662 36.35 28.98 -41.23
C SER A 662 36.37 27.51 -40.79
N PRO A 663 37.46 26.76 -41.08
CA PRO A 663 37.60 25.37 -40.65
C PRO A 663 37.89 25.23 -39.15
N ASP A 664 38.17 26.33 -38.44
CA ASP A 664 38.49 26.33 -37.02
C ASP A 664 37.37 25.73 -36.16
N GLU A 665 37.74 24.99 -35.12
CA GLU A 665 36.79 24.34 -34.21
C GLU A 665 35.84 25.36 -33.57
N LEU A 666 34.52 25.13 -33.72
CA LEU A 666 33.49 25.89 -33.01
C LEU A 666 33.52 25.54 -31.53
N LEU A 667 33.31 26.54 -30.68
CA LEU A 667 33.17 26.34 -29.25
C LEU A 667 31.68 26.17 -28.88
N LEU A 668 31.18 24.96 -29.09
CA LEU A 668 29.80 24.59 -28.75
C LEU A 668 29.70 24.05 -27.34
N ASN A 669 28.64 24.44 -26.64
CA ASN A 669 28.29 23.81 -25.37
C ASN A 669 27.65 22.44 -25.61
N ASP A 670 28.25 21.36 -25.14
CA ASP A 670 27.80 19.98 -25.36
C ASP A 670 26.53 19.61 -24.57
N LYS A 671 26.24 20.28 -23.45
CA LYS A 671 25.06 20.06 -22.60
C LYS A 671 23.80 20.76 -23.09
N THR A 672 23.94 21.90 -23.75
CA THR A 672 22.82 22.71 -24.22
C THR A 672 22.79 22.85 -25.74
N TYR A 673 23.82 22.39 -26.46
CA TYR A 673 23.93 22.51 -27.92
C TYR A 673 23.71 23.95 -28.40
N THR A 674 24.37 24.88 -27.71
CA THR A 674 24.28 26.31 -28.00
C THR A 674 25.64 26.91 -28.33
N LEU A 675 25.62 28.03 -29.05
CA LEU A 675 26.78 28.83 -29.39
C LEU A 675 26.73 30.14 -28.61
N ASN A 676 27.79 30.41 -27.85
CA ASN A 676 27.95 31.69 -27.15
C ASN A 676 28.04 32.83 -28.18
N PHE A 677 27.41 33.98 -27.89
CA PHE A 677 27.51 35.16 -28.75
C PHE A 677 28.99 35.50 -28.98
N LEU A 678 29.76 35.84 -27.95
CA LEU A 678 31.15 36.30 -28.05
C LEU A 678 32.11 35.18 -28.48
N SER A 679 32.11 34.06 -27.76
CA SER A 679 33.14 33.01 -27.82
C SER A 679 32.78 31.89 -28.80
N THR A 680 32.78 32.19 -30.11
CA THR A 680 32.31 31.23 -31.12
C THR A 680 33.36 30.20 -31.56
N ARG A 681 34.66 30.53 -31.49
CA ARG A 681 35.76 29.69 -32.00
C ARG A 681 36.79 29.38 -30.92
N LYS A 682 37.03 28.09 -30.69
CA LYS A 682 37.93 27.61 -29.64
C LYS A 682 39.40 28.05 -29.86
N PRO A 683 39.97 28.03 -31.08
CA PRO A 683 41.34 28.53 -31.28
C PRO A 683 41.52 30.00 -30.90
N ALA A 684 40.49 30.84 -31.12
CA ALA A 684 40.53 32.25 -30.77
C ALA A 684 40.50 32.47 -29.25
N VAL A 685 39.64 31.72 -28.55
CA VAL A 685 39.55 31.68 -27.08
C VAL A 685 40.87 31.25 -26.44
N ILE A 686 41.52 30.21 -27.01
CA ILE A 686 42.86 29.75 -26.57
C ILE A 686 43.90 30.86 -26.77
N LYS A 687 43.90 31.53 -27.92
CA LYS A 687 44.87 32.58 -28.25
C LYS A 687 44.73 33.81 -27.35
N ASP A 688 43.51 34.13 -26.95
CA ASP A 688 43.23 35.15 -25.94
C ASP A 688 43.58 34.71 -24.53
N LYS A 689 43.95 33.45 -24.28
CA LYS A 689 44.23 32.90 -22.94
C LYS A 689 43.05 33.07 -21.98
N VAL A 690 41.84 32.88 -22.50
CA VAL A 690 40.63 32.79 -21.69
C VAL A 690 40.76 31.56 -20.78
N PRO A 691 40.64 31.71 -19.45
CA PRO A 691 40.81 30.60 -18.52
C PRO A 691 39.71 29.53 -18.62
N TYR A 692 38.47 29.97 -18.79
CA TYR A 692 37.31 29.10 -18.92
C TYR A 692 36.13 29.80 -19.60
N CYS A 693 35.23 29.00 -20.12
CA CYS A 693 33.88 29.40 -20.50
C CYS A 693 32.90 28.46 -19.83
N ASP A 694 31.84 29.02 -19.25
CA ASP A 694 30.81 28.26 -18.56
C ASP A 694 29.41 28.67 -19.01
N ILE A 695 28.43 27.86 -18.62
CA ILE A 695 27.02 28.11 -18.84
C ILE A 695 26.24 27.82 -17.57
N PHE A 696 25.21 28.60 -17.31
CA PHE A 696 24.26 28.30 -16.23
C PHE A 696 23.15 27.39 -16.75
N LEU A 697 23.06 26.22 -16.14
CA LEU A 697 22.03 25.23 -16.46
C LEU A 697 20.75 25.50 -15.66
N PRO A 698 19.57 25.05 -16.15
CA PRO A 698 18.29 25.23 -15.45
C PRO A 698 18.24 24.62 -14.03
N ASP A 699 19.08 23.65 -13.71
CA ASP A 699 19.25 23.11 -12.35
C ASP A 699 20.10 23.99 -11.43
N LEU A 700 20.43 25.20 -11.89
CA LEU A 700 21.22 26.21 -11.19
C LEU A 700 22.68 25.79 -10.97
N SER A 701 23.11 24.73 -11.66
CA SER A 701 24.52 24.35 -11.72
C SER A 701 25.25 25.16 -12.80
N GLU A 702 26.51 25.46 -12.51
CA GLU A 702 27.45 26.02 -13.47
C GLU A 702 28.16 24.86 -14.18
N TYR A 703 28.21 24.92 -15.51
CA TYR A 703 28.89 23.93 -16.32
C TYR A 703 29.99 24.56 -17.17
N VAL A 704 31.24 24.30 -16.79
CA VAL A 704 32.44 24.72 -17.52
C VAL A 704 32.63 23.81 -18.74
N TYR A 705 32.30 24.32 -19.93
CA TYR A 705 32.43 23.58 -21.20
C TYR A 705 33.78 23.82 -21.89
N TYR A 706 34.56 24.79 -21.41
CA TYR A 706 35.92 25.02 -21.85
C TYR A 706 36.79 25.44 -20.66
N LYS A 707 38.02 24.92 -20.60
CA LYS A 707 39.04 25.30 -19.62
C LYS A 707 40.42 25.19 -20.27
N SER A 708 41.24 26.23 -20.11
CA SER A 708 42.58 26.37 -20.72
C SER A 708 43.62 25.42 -20.14
#